data_AF-A0A8H7LNB1-F1
#
_entry.id   AF-A0A8H7LNB1-F1
#
_cell.length_a   1.000
_cell.length_b   1.000
_cell.length_c   1.000
_cell.angle_alpha   90.00
_cell.angle_beta   90.00
_cell.angle_gamma   90.00
#
_symmetry.space_group_name_H-M   'P 1'
#
loop_
_entity.id
_entity.type
_entity.pdbx_description
1 polymer ?
#
loop_
_entity_poly.entity_id
_entity_poly.type
_entity_poly.pdbx_seq_one_letter_code
_entity_poly.pdbx_strand_id
1 'polypeptide(L)'
;MPEIWEIATCYGCQILGMTTTISLQEIITRLRQPIPSLDELHFLLSAPLLSLGAHPNPQGSPKLATPPSTRQLVTLQSTILGYVFPAWEGQTELLWHFFCPPNGCGSLVLGALNVLTVPPLSPSAITILERFVAAYPLDQIWSILHKELGAGSSSEVQWDETLKNWVSISIKATNARLGEVRGVLAPREFMLETCKATERIIHSVATNGQFSTETTSKLAQTITKLAQTGHFADGLFFLATLRACLAHWDDKYGRVWSQTTQNLPGTVLFSFVQSLLTFIHHSMSLPTSTAEEQDGQLTYREVSRLFALFFGSVIEAPPEVWNVVLGSGRSWSSRISRALVRWAVAAQAEPYATRVTEIDANLVDDVLQNDITLEHDDQENNGLSVLLEYVLARWTDSQHISRALLSEHRYLTSVLVLTLGGLIARFQETSVRATEGLSSTFPPSPPATTDGSKLHPLIVKTSTSPTFIRSVGTYLSHRDEAVRRCGMLVAEIMSGGKLDFGGWEDNNTESGDIGRKKKAEWQAWAQELRTEAMGILNTFRYEETQPAQDPMSQAQRNSKADEPSIDPSLAQKQSSAAAEPDSDDDSLVGYTSPSPTSSRAPSPTPSELADPTLRRRPMPRPVYLAELGALLVEAPKNAVEVQPAEGFGLGNKTRRGMGITGGRGGGDAEDEKARVELALEVGAELVRKKRGYGSELEENAINLAYLFMGLQDNYELDRFEERRQSVLVALVACCPTKAAPTIIEQFFHHQYSTSQRFTMLNALALGARELAGLPIPPPPSDTSKRPRVDFPSKVLPEAAHLKYMRESDLPPPANRIEGPRKQLIEGMGSQVSTLVDDLSGMAIRRSKEETEESIPQIVRERSLRVGHKRAPGVTLAGSDSQLKLGYLSSQTPVIPFAQVAAEYFVSPLIHRFWAHLQSSMTHEAYARNGGHLKAGAGTGMILSPLVMAHLLGTLAVLLHAARHSPPFLHVLAPDAAELALAVGTRPLSRNGGEEGTEAGVIAGALELALTVIDSALELDEGQTFALEKADLLLGIGQWASTVFEGLDKGERAPGVGGRDEERAVRLSAGLVLTCERIVRAKPS
;
A
#
# COMPACT_ATOMS: atom_id res chain seq x y z
N MET A 1 60.55 35.35 72.57
CA MET A 1 59.10 35.60 72.54
C MET A 1 58.49 34.87 71.34
N PRO A 2 58.16 33.58 71.47
CA PRO A 2 57.27 32.87 70.55
C PRO A 2 55.96 32.53 71.28
N GLU A 3 54.82 33.09 70.86
CA GLU A 3 53.52 32.63 71.36
C GLU A 3 52.48 32.68 70.22
N ILE A 4 51.81 31.54 70.06
CA ILE A 4 50.42 31.27 69.64
C ILE A 4 50.43 29.96 68.81
N TRP A 5 50.73 28.86 69.49
CA TRP A 5 50.42 27.48 69.11
C TRP A 5 50.19 26.71 70.41
N GLU A 6 49.01 26.84 71.01
CA GLU A 6 48.49 25.86 71.96
C GLU A 6 47.01 26.10 72.24
N ILE A 7 46.26 24.99 72.37
CA ILE A 7 44.80 24.83 72.51
C ILE A 7 44.12 24.32 71.22
N ALA A 8 44.51 23.11 70.81
CA ALA A 8 43.71 22.29 69.88
C ALA A 8 44.01 20.78 70.03
N THR A 9 44.15 20.26 71.26
CA THR A 9 44.20 18.81 71.50
C THR A 9 43.81 18.52 72.95
N CYS A 10 42.56 18.12 73.16
CA CYS A 10 42.06 17.19 74.20
C CYS A 10 40.59 17.48 74.53
N TYR A 11 39.68 17.00 73.67
CA TYR A 11 38.41 16.43 74.10
C TYR A 11 38.06 15.31 73.11
N GLY A 12 38.74 14.18 73.29
CA GLY A 12 38.36 12.92 72.69
C GLY A 12 37.29 12.22 73.52
N CYS A 13 36.43 11.51 72.81
CA CYS A 13 35.59 10.38 73.24
C CYS A 13 34.35 10.64 74.12
N GLN A 14 33.23 10.14 73.56
CA GLN A 14 31.98 9.68 74.17
C GLN A 14 30.82 10.67 74.34
N ILE A 15 30.02 10.83 73.28
CA ILE A 15 28.55 10.60 73.28
C ILE A 15 28.19 9.98 71.91
N LEU A 16 28.18 8.65 71.76
CA LEU A 16 26.98 7.79 71.78
C LEU A 16 25.83 8.24 70.85
N GLY A 17 25.67 7.53 69.73
CA GLY A 17 24.36 7.05 69.30
C GLY A 17 23.34 8.05 68.77
N MET A 18 23.72 8.99 67.90
CA MET A 18 22.72 9.70 67.09
C MET A 18 22.50 8.98 65.78
N THR A 19 21.56 8.03 65.77
CA THR A 19 20.87 7.65 64.52
C THR A 19 20.16 8.91 64.02
N THR A 20 20.78 9.66 63.12
CA THR A 20 20.20 10.84 62.50
C THR A 20 19.05 10.37 61.61
N THR A 21 17.84 10.45 62.14
CA THR A 21 16.60 10.22 61.39
C THR A 21 16.34 11.45 60.53
N ILE A 22 16.50 11.31 59.21
CA ILE A 22 16.25 12.36 58.24
C ILE A 22 14.90 12.13 57.56
N SER A 23 14.17 13.22 57.28
CA SER A 23 12.91 13.13 56.53
C SER A 23 13.16 13.13 55.02
N LEU A 24 12.33 12.41 54.26
CA LEU A 24 12.50 12.32 52.80
C LEU A 24 12.32 13.66 52.07
N GLN A 25 11.47 14.55 52.59
CA GLN A 25 11.30 15.91 52.05
C GLN A 25 12.55 16.77 52.26
N GLU A 26 13.23 16.59 53.39
CA GLU A 26 14.53 17.23 53.64
C GLU A 26 15.60 16.72 52.68
N ILE A 27 15.61 15.42 52.35
CA ILE A 27 16.50 14.88 51.32
C ILE A 27 16.21 15.53 49.95
N ILE A 28 14.94 15.55 49.51
CA ILE A 28 14.56 16.12 48.21
C ILE A 28 14.93 17.61 48.12
N THR A 29 14.74 18.37 49.18
CA THR A 29 15.09 19.80 49.20
C THR A 29 16.60 20.03 49.16
N ARG A 30 17.40 19.22 49.86
CA ARG A 30 18.87 19.29 49.78
C ARG A 30 19.42 18.85 48.43
N LEU A 31 18.84 17.82 47.79
CA LEU A 31 19.26 17.37 46.46
C LEU A 31 19.01 18.40 45.34
N ARG A 32 18.19 19.44 45.60
CA ARG A 32 17.97 20.57 44.68
C ARG A 32 18.99 21.70 44.86
N GLN A 33 19.81 21.64 45.91
CA GLN A 33 20.88 22.60 46.19
C GLN A 33 22.23 22.06 45.69
N PRO A 34 23.22 22.93 45.42
CA PRO A 34 24.55 22.47 45.03
C PRO A 34 25.18 21.61 46.14
N ILE A 35 25.58 20.38 45.79
CA ILE A 35 26.10 19.39 46.73
C ILE A 35 27.63 19.58 46.86
N PRO A 36 28.18 19.75 48.09
CA PRO A 36 29.57 20.15 48.28
C PRO A 36 30.59 19.02 48.15
N SER A 37 30.22 17.75 48.36
CA SER A 37 31.13 16.60 48.31
C SER A 37 30.44 15.30 47.93
N LEU A 38 31.22 14.33 47.44
CA LEU A 38 30.76 12.96 47.14
C LEU A 38 30.22 12.25 48.39
N ASP A 39 30.82 12.49 49.56
CA ASP A 39 30.40 11.89 50.83
C ASP A 39 29.02 12.38 51.27
N GLU A 40 28.71 13.67 51.08
CA GLU A 40 27.38 14.24 51.35
C GLU A 40 26.33 13.65 50.39
N LEU A 41 26.68 13.47 49.12
CA LEU A 41 25.81 12.81 48.14
C LEU A 41 25.51 11.35 48.54
N HIS A 42 26.55 10.59 48.89
CA HIS A 42 26.40 9.20 49.37
C HIS A 42 25.54 9.13 50.64
N PHE A 43 25.72 10.08 51.56
CA PHE A 43 24.92 10.17 52.78
C PHE A 43 23.42 10.39 52.48
N LEU A 44 23.09 11.31 51.55
CA LEU A 44 21.70 11.61 51.17
C LEU A 44 21.03 10.47 50.37
N LEU A 45 21.78 9.76 49.53
CA LEU A 45 21.26 8.68 48.67
C LEU A 45 21.14 7.33 49.38
N SER A 46 21.96 7.06 50.40
CA SER A 46 21.96 5.76 51.09
C SER A 46 20.71 5.52 51.95
N ALA A 47 20.18 6.53 52.64
CA ALA A 47 19.00 6.40 53.51
C ALA A 47 17.75 5.85 52.78
N PRO A 48 17.32 6.43 51.64
CA PRO A 48 16.18 5.90 50.89
C PRO A 48 16.40 4.48 50.36
N LEU A 49 17.59 4.17 49.83
CA LEU A 49 17.89 2.84 49.28
C LEU A 49 17.93 1.75 50.36
N LEU A 50 18.39 2.06 51.56
CA LEU A 50 18.40 1.12 52.69
C LEU A 50 17.00 0.81 53.20
N SER A 51 16.11 1.81 53.23
CA SER A 51 14.72 1.60 53.62
C SER A 51 13.96 0.66 52.67
N LEU A 52 14.42 0.56 51.42
CA LEU A 52 13.85 -0.27 50.36
C LEU A 52 14.62 -1.57 50.12
N GLY A 53 15.69 -1.84 50.89
CA GLY A 53 16.51 -3.04 50.72
C GLY A 53 17.30 -3.11 49.41
N ALA A 54 17.54 -1.98 48.74
CA ALA A 54 18.24 -1.88 47.45
C ALA A 54 19.70 -1.40 47.55
N HIS A 55 20.28 -1.39 48.76
CA HIS A 55 21.63 -0.91 49.02
C HIS A 55 22.62 -2.07 49.31
N PRO A 56 23.78 -2.15 48.63
CA PRO A 56 24.70 -3.29 48.75
C PRO A 56 25.58 -3.31 50.02
N ASN A 57 25.75 -2.19 50.75
CA ASN A 57 26.59 -2.17 51.96
C ASN A 57 25.93 -1.37 53.13
N PRO A 58 25.53 -2.00 54.25
CA PRO A 58 24.70 -1.37 55.29
C PRO A 58 25.44 -0.58 56.39
N GLN A 59 26.76 -0.39 56.31
CA GLN A 59 27.52 0.19 57.44
C GLN A 59 27.53 1.73 57.43
N GLY A 60 26.99 2.34 58.50
CA GLY A 60 27.23 3.74 58.88
C GLY A 60 26.23 4.80 58.38
N SER A 61 25.11 4.38 57.79
CA SER A 61 24.16 5.24 57.07
C SER A 61 22.92 5.66 57.88
N PRO A 62 22.30 6.82 57.53
CA PRO A 62 21.12 7.34 58.24
C PRO A 62 19.88 6.45 58.03
N LYS A 63 19.03 6.36 59.06
CA LYS A 63 17.75 5.62 58.99
C LYS A 63 16.62 6.58 58.58
N LEU A 64 15.85 6.20 57.58
CA LEU A 64 14.65 6.95 57.17
C LEU A 64 13.54 6.80 58.22
N ALA A 65 12.85 7.88 58.56
CA ALA A 65 11.82 7.88 59.61
C ALA A 65 10.58 7.03 59.27
N THR A 66 10.20 6.96 57.99
CA THR A 66 9.08 6.17 57.46
C THR A 66 9.44 5.65 56.07
N PRO A 67 8.91 4.47 55.64
CA PRO A 67 9.14 3.98 54.29
C PRO A 67 8.52 4.95 53.25
N PRO A 68 9.19 5.18 52.12
CA PRO A 68 8.74 6.14 51.12
C PRO A 68 7.52 5.61 50.35
N SER A 69 6.51 6.45 50.16
CA SER A 69 5.36 6.13 49.30
C SER A 69 5.74 6.19 47.81
N THR A 70 5.00 5.50 46.94
CA THR A 70 5.25 5.48 45.48
C THR A 70 5.33 6.88 44.87
N ARG A 71 4.46 7.82 45.29
CA ARG A 71 4.50 9.22 44.82
C ARG A 71 5.77 9.95 45.25
N GLN A 72 6.22 9.69 46.47
CA GLN A 72 7.45 10.28 46.98
C GLN A 72 8.69 9.70 46.29
N LEU A 73 8.67 8.42 45.91
CA LEU A 73 9.74 7.78 45.12
C LEU A 73 9.85 8.37 43.72
N VAL A 74 8.72 8.54 43.02
CA VAL A 74 8.69 9.23 41.71
C VAL A 74 9.23 10.66 41.82
N THR A 75 8.85 11.38 42.89
CA THR A 75 9.36 12.75 43.14
C THR A 75 10.87 12.75 43.40
N LEU A 76 11.37 11.77 44.16
CA LEU A 76 12.80 11.61 44.41
C LEU A 76 13.57 11.28 43.12
N GLN A 77 13.12 10.29 42.35
CA GLN A 77 13.70 9.88 41.06
C GLN A 77 13.72 11.04 40.06
N SER A 78 12.64 11.82 39.96
CA SER A 78 12.61 13.00 39.08
C SER A 78 13.59 14.10 39.54
N THR A 79 13.76 14.28 40.85
CA THR A 79 14.72 15.25 41.41
C THR A 79 16.15 14.80 41.13
N ILE A 80 16.44 13.50 41.28
CA ILE A 80 17.75 12.92 40.95
C ILE A 80 18.03 13.08 39.46
N LEU A 81 17.09 12.73 38.58
CA LEU A 81 17.26 12.81 37.12
C LEU A 81 17.53 14.25 36.64
N GLY A 82 16.84 15.24 37.22
CA GLY A 82 16.92 16.63 36.78
C GLY A 82 18.12 17.41 37.34
N TYR A 83 18.45 17.23 38.62
CA TYR A 83 19.41 18.10 39.32
C TYR A 83 20.73 17.41 39.67
N VAL A 84 20.73 16.08 39.83
CA VAL A 84 21.87 15.36 40.41
C VAL A 84 22.59 14.54 39.33
N PHE A 85 21.84 13.74 38.56
CA PHE A 85 22.40 12.80 37.59
C PHE A 85 23.29 13.48 36.52
N PRO A 86 22.92 14.61 35.90
CA PRO A 86 23.75 15.24 34.87
C PRO A 86 25.11 15.76 35.38
N ALA A 87 25.22 16.06 36.68
CA ALA A 87 26.44 16.61 37.28
C ALA A 87 27.34 15.55 37.93
N TRP A 88 26.77 14.39 38.29
CA TRP A 88 27.45 13.34 39.05
C TRP A 88 27.50 11.99 38.31
N GLU A 89 27.25 11.98 37.00
CA GLU A 89 27.34 10.80 36.15
C GLU A 89 28.74 10.16 36.25
N GLY A 90 28.80 8.86 36.55
CA GLY A 90 30.05 8.08 36.67
C GLY A 90 30.80 8.19 38.00
N GLN A 91 30.33 9.01 38.96
CA GLN A 91 31.01 9.19 40.26
C GLN A 91 30.50 8.22 41.35
N THR A 92 29.28 7.68 41.21
CA THR A 92 28.70 6.76 42.19
C THR A 92 27.70 5.79 41.53
N GLU A 93 27.83 4.49 41.83
CA GLU A 93 26.87 3.46 41.40
C GLU A 93 25.51 3.58 42.12
N LEU A 94 25.44 4.31 43.25
CA LEU A 94 24.19 4.48 43.99
C LEU A 94 23.13 5.24 43.19
N LEU A 95 23.55 6.15 42.29
CA LEU A 95 22.63 6.85 41.40
C LEU A 95 21.91 5.89 40.45
N TRP A 96 22.64 4.87 39.97
CA TRP A 96 22.07 3.83 39.11
C TRP A 96 21.06 2.96 39.85
N HIS A 97 21.26 2.66 41.13
CA HIS A 97 20.34 1.82 41.91
C HIS A 97 18.93 2.42 42.09
N PHE A 98 18.75 3.74 41.94
CA PHE A 98 17.42 4.35 41.96
C PHE A 98 16.60 4.07 40.69
N PHE A 99 17.25 3.78 39.57
CA PHE A 99 16.60 3.49 38.31
C PHE A 99 16.72 2.01 37.91
N CYS A 100 17.84 1.38 38.26
CA CYS A 100 18.17 -0.03 38.00
C CYS A 100 18.64 -0.73 39.29
N PRO A 101 17.74 -1.06 40.23
CA PRO A 101 18.10 -1.66 41.52
C PRO A 101 18.53 -3.14 41.41
N PRO A 102 19.69 -3.57 41.93
CA PRO A 102 20.20 -4.94 41.75
C PRO A 102 19.27 -6.03 42.32
N ASN A 103 18.46 -5.70 43.32
CA ASN A 103 17.51 -6.62 43.95
C ASN A 103 16.10 -6.60 43.32
N GLY A 104 15.89 -5.80 42.27
CA GLY A 104 14.62 -5.75 41.52
C GLY A 104 13.42 -5.22 42.31
N CYS A 105 13.64 -4.30 43.26
CA CYS A 105 12.57 -3.68 44.06
C CYS A 105 11.53 -3.02 43.13
N GLY A 106 10.30 -3.54 43.07
CA GLY A 106 9.34 -3.19 42.04
C GLY A 106 8.81 -1.76 42.16
N SER A 107 8.63 -1.27 43.39
CA SER A 107 8.29 0.14 43.61
C SER A 107 9.29 1.13 42.98
N LEU A 108 10.59 0.81 42.95
CA LEU A 108 11.63 1.60 42.29
C LEU A 108 11.61 1.41 40.77
N VAL A 109 11.49 0.17 40.30
CA VAL A 109 11.48 -0.15 38.86
C VAL A 109 10.28 0.50 38.15
N LEU A 110 9.08 0.41 38.74
CA LEU A 110 7.86 1.01 38.19
C LEU A 110 7.92 2.55 38.25
N GLY A 111 8.42 3.09 39.36
CA GLY A 111 8.67 4.53 39.48
C GLY A 111 9.66 5.04 38.42
N ALA A 112 10.72 4.28 38.17
CA ALA A 112 11.75 4.61 37.19
C ALA A 112 11.16 4.62 35.77
N LEU A 113 10.38 3.61 35.39
CA LEU A 113 9.71 3.58 34.09
C LEU A 113 8.78 4.80 33.89
N ASN A 114 8.04 5.18 34.93
CA ASN A 114 7.16 6.35 34.89
C ASN A 114 7.95 7.65 34.72
N VAL A 115 9.05 7.85 35.46
CA VAL A 115 9.87 9.07 35.39
C VAL A 115 10.62 9.15 34.06
N LEU A 116 11.22 8.04 33.62
CA LEU A 116 12.07 7.98 32.43
C LEU A 116 11.28 8.07 31.12
N THR A 117 9.95 7.98 31.15
CA THR A 117 9.11 8.10 29.94
C THR A 117 8.37 9.45 29.86
N VAL A 118 8.61 10.39 30.78
CA VAL A 118 7.98 11.73 30.76
C VAL A 118 8.78 12.68 29.87
N PRO A 119 8.19 13.27 28.82
CA PRO A 119 8.87 14.25 27.96
C PRO A 119 8.96 15.66 28.61
N PRO A 120 9.93 16.51 28.21
CA PRO A 120 11.01 16.23 27.28
C PRO A 120 12.09 15.33 27.89
N LEU A 121 12.55 14.32 27.15
CA LEU A 121 13.59 13.42 27.62
C LEU A 121 14.96 14.11 27.56
N SER A 122 15.66 14.14 28.70
CA SER A 122 17.05 14.60 28.76
C SER A 122 18.00 13.55 28.17
N PRO A 123 19.21 13.94 27.69
CA PRO A 123 20.21 12.97 27.23
C PRO A 123 20.53 11.89 28.28
N SER A 124 20.65 12.29 29.55
CA SER A 124 20.85 11.37 30.68
C SER A 124 19.69 10.38 30.85
N ALA A 125 18.44 10.81 30.64
CA ALA A 125 17.29 9.90 30.71
C ALA A 125 17.37 8.79 29.64
N ILE A 126 17.90 9.09 28.45
CA ILE A 126 18.06 8.12 27.36
C ILE A 126 19.15 7.10 27.70
N THR A 127 20.29 7.56 28.23
CA THR A 127 21.37 6.66 28.70
C THR A 127 20.86 5.72 29.80
N ILE A 128 20.04 6.24 30.72
CA ILE A 128 19.42 5.41 31.76
C ILE A 128 18.42 4.43 31.16
N LEU A 129 17.58 4.85 30.21
CA LEU A 129 16.64 3.97 29.51
C LEU A 129 17.34 2.82 28.78
N GLU A 130 18.49 3.06 28.14
CA GLU A 130 19.27 2.01 27.46
C GLU A 130 19.68 0.91 28.45
N ARG A 131 20.22 1.29 29.62
CA ARG A 131 20.59 0.32 30.67
C ARG A 131 19.37 -0.31 31.33
N PHE A 132 18.29 0.45 31.51
CA PHE A 132 17.04 -0.02 32.13
C PHE A 132 16.39 -1.13 31.31
N VAL A 133 16.22 -0.93 30.00
CA VAL A 133 15.59 -1.93 29.12
C VAL A 133 16.43 -3.19 29.02
N ALA A 134 17.76 -3.07 29.04
CA ALA A 134 18.66 -4.22 29.06
C ALA A 134 18.61 -5.01 30.38
N ALA A 135 18.42 -4.32 31.51
CA ALA A 135 18.37 -4.95 32.83
C ALA A 135 16.99 -5.55 33.15
N TYR A 136 15.90 -4.87 32.77
CA TYR A 136 14.51 -5.27 33.05
C TYR A 136 13.71 -5.35 31.75
N PRO A 137 13.83 -6.44 30.98
CA PRO A 137 12.92 -6.69 29.88
C PRO A 137 11.48 -6.87 30.39
N LEU A 138 10.51 -6.72 29.49
CA LEU A 138 9.08 -6.68 29.84
C LEU A 138 8.61 -7.91 30.65
N ASP A 139 9.19 -9.08 30.42
CA ASP A 139 8.89 -10.32 31.15
C ASP A 139 9.32 -10.30 32.62
N GLN A 140 10.42 -9.60 32.93
CA GLN A 140 10.82 -9.38 34.32
C GLN A 140 9.89 -8.39 35.02
N ILE A 141 9.48 -7.33 34.33
CA ILE A 141 8.52 -6.33 34.86
C ILE A 141 7.19 -7.01 35.18
N TRP A 142 6.71 -7.91 34.32
CA TRP A 142 5.54 -8.75 34.58
C TRP A 142 5.71 -9.58 35.86
N SER A 143 6.85 -10.27 36.03
CA SER A 143 7.13 -11.08 37.22
C SER A 143 7.14 -10.25 38.51
N ILE A 144 7.71 -9.05 38.46
CA ILE A 144 7.77 -8.11 39.60
C ILE A 144 6.36 -7.67 40.00
N LEU A 145 5.55 -7.20 39.04
CA LEU A 145 4.17 -6.77 39.29
C LEU A 145 3.31 -7.89 39.86
N HIS A 146 3.47 -9.12 39.33
CA HIS A 146 2.73 -10.27 39.81
C HIS A 146 3.13 -10.67 41.24
N LYS A 147 4.42 -10.55 41.60
CA LYS A 147 4.93 -10.83 42.96
C LYS A 147 4.49 -9.77 43.99
N GLU A 148 4.43 -8.50 43.61
CA GLU A 148 4.16 -7.40 44.55
C GLU A 148 2.67 -7.13 44.79
N LEU A 149 1.81 -7.28 43.77
CA LEU A 149 0.39 -6.92 43.87
C LEU A 149 -0.58 -8.12 43.95
N GLY A 150 -0.13 -9.34 43.62
CA GLY A 150 -1.03 -10.49 43.48
C GLY A 150 -2.04 -10.35 42.32
N ALA A 151 -3.03 -11.24 42.28
CA ALA A 151 -4.15 -11.19 41.32
C ALA A 151 -5.29 -10.32 41.88
N GLY A 152 -5.61 -9.22 41.21
CA GLY A 152 -6.64 -8.27 41.64
C GLY A 152 -6.73 -7.06 40.71
N SER A 153 -7.87 -6.36 40.72
CA SER A 153 -8.17 -5.25 39.78
C SER A 153 -7.15 -4.10 39.76
N SER A 154 -6.49 -3.82 40.89
CA SER A 154 -5.41 -2.83 40.94
C SER A 154 -4.17 -3.24 40.15
N SER A 155 -3.94 -4.54 39.96
CA SER A 155 -2.83 -5.10 39.16
C SER A 155 -3.08 -4.93 37.66
N GLU A 156 -4.34 -4.97 37.21
CA GLU A 156 -4.71 -4.76 35.80
C GLU A 156 -4.50 -3.30 35.37
N VAL A 157 -4.97 -2.33 36.17
CA VAL A 157 -4.77 -0.90 35.87
C VAL A 157 -3.29 -0.54 35.86
N GLN A 158 -2.50 -1.07 36.79
CA GLN A 158 -1.07 -0.83 36.83
C GLN A 158 -0.33 -1.49 35.67
N TRP A 159 -0.76 -2.68 35.22
CA TRP A 159 -0.19 -3.32 34.04
C TRP A 159 -0.44 -2.52 32.76
N ASP A 160 -1.67 -2.02 32.56
CA ASP A 160 -2.00 -1.20 31.38
C ASP A 160 -1.18 0.10 31.35
N GLU A 161 -1.04 0.79 32.49
CA GLU A 161 -0.18 1.99 32.59
C GLU A 161 1.30 1.66 32.29
N THR A 162 1.80 0.57 32.86
CA THR A 162 3.18 0.08 32.65
C THR A 162 3.41 -0.24 31.17
N LEU A 163 2.50 -0.98 30.54
CA LEU A 163 2.61 -1.37 29.14
C LEU A 163 2.52 -0.16 28.21
N LYS A 164 1.63 0.80 28.51
CA LYS A 164 1.53 2.06 27.77
C LYS A 164 2.85 2.85 27.83
N ASN A 165 3.48 2.92 29.00
CA ASN A 165 4.76 3.59 29.16
C ASN A 165 5.88 2.84 28.43
N TRP A 166 5.94 1.50 28.56
CA TRP A 166 6.92 0.64 27.91
C TRP A 166 6.91 0.81 26.39
N VAL A 167 5.75 0.65 25.74
CA VAL A 167 5.67 0.71 24.28
C VAL A 167 5.94 2.12 23.74
N SER A 168 5.78 3.15 24.58
CA SER A 168 6.12 4.53 24.20
C SER A 168 7.62 4.85 24.20
N ILE A 169 8.47 3.99 24.79
CA ILE A 169 9.91 4.25 24.97
C ILE A 169 10.58 4.51 23.62
N SER A 170 10.41 3.62 22.64
CA SER A 170 11.13 3.71 21.35
C SER A 170 10.80 5.00 20.60
N ILE A 171 9.53 5.38 20.50
CA ILE A 171 9.09 6.61 19.83
C ILE A 171 9.61 7.84 20.58
N LYS A 172 9.50 7.86 21.92
CA LYS A 172 9.96 9.00 22.72
C LYS A 172 11.48 9.16 22.64
N ALA A 173 12.25 8.08 22.70
CA ALA A 173 13.70 8.09 22.55
C ALA A 173 14.12 8.56 21.15
N THR A 174 13.43 8.08 20.11
CA THR A 174 13.67 8.48 18.71
C THR A 174 13.41 9.98 18.52
N ASN A 175 12.32 10.51 19.09
CA ASN A 175 11.99 11.93 19.05
C ASN A 175 13.03 12.78 19.79
N ALA A 176 13.54 12.30 20.92
CA ALA A 176 14.53 13.02 21.71
C ALA A 176 15.93 13.08 21.06
N ARG A 177 16.27 12.10 20.20
CA ARG A 177 17.53 12.08 19.42
C ARG A 177 17.35 12.43 17.93
N LEU A 178 16.25 13.07 17.54
CA LEU A 178 15.98 13.49 16.15
C LEU A 178 16.13 12.35 15.10
N GLY A 179 15.80 11.11 15.49
CA GLY A 179 15.86 9.94 14.59
C GLY A 179 17.07 9.03 14.74
N GLU A 180 18.13 9.43 15.46
CA GLU A 180 19.35 8.62 15.61
C GLU A 180 19.42 7.90 16.97
N VAL A 181 18.81 6.71 17.05
CA VAL A 181 18.91 5.81 18.21
C VAL A 181 19.50 4.47 17.77
N ARG A 182 20.53 3.98 18.49
CA ARG A 182 21.25 2.72 18.21
C ARG A 182 21.12 1.75 19.38
N GLY A 183 21.36 0.46 19.13
CA GLY A 183 21.31 -0.59 20.15
C GLY A 183 19.88 -0.91 20.60
N VAL A 184 19.72 -1.33 21.85
CA VAL A 184 18.47 -1.91 22.40
C VAL A 184 17.24 -0.99 22.26
N LEU A 185 17.43 0.33 22.19
CA LEU A 185 16.34 1.30 22.01
C LEU A 185 16.00 1.59 20.54
N ALA A 186 16.77 1.06 19.57
CA ALA A 186 16.47 1.21 18.15
C ALA A 186 15.08 0.61 17.87
N PRO A 187 14.21 1.30 17.09
CA PRO A 187 12.80 0.91 16.99
C PRO A 187 12.57 -0.57 16.65
N ARG A 188 13.30 -1.11 15.67
CA ARG A 188 13.15 -2.51 15.25
C ARG A 188 13.64 -3.51 16.31
N GLU A 189 14.79 -3.24 16.93
CA GLU A 189 15.39 -4.13 17.95
C GLU A 189 14.52 -4.14 19.21
N PHE A 190 14.09 -2.96 19.68
CA PHE A 190 13.20 -2.81 20.82
C PHE A 190 11.87 -3.54 20.63
N MET A 191 11.23 -3.39 19.45
CA MET A 191 9.99 -4.10 19.14
C MET A 191 10.20 -5.62 19.12
N LEU A 192 11.31 -6.10 18.54
CA LEU A 192 11.62 -7.53 18.48
C LEU A 192 11.79 -8.13 19.87
N GLU A 193 12.55 -7.48 20.76
CA GLU A 193 12.73 -7.92 22.14
C GLU A 193 11.42 -7.85 22.94
N THR A 194 10.57 -6.86 22.69
CA THR A 194 9.23 -6.77 23.28
C THR A 194 8.35 -7.95 22.86
N CYS A 195 8.39 -8.36 21.59
CA CYS A 195 7.66 -9.53 21.11
C CYS A 195 8.17 -10.83 21.75
N LYS A 196 9.49 -11.03 21.83
CA LYS A 196 10.10 -12.19 22.52
C LYS A 196 9.71 -12.23 24.00
N ALA A 197 9.76 -11.10 24.69
CA ALA A 197 9.36 -11.00 26.09
C ALA A 197 7.88 -11.35 26.28
N THR A 198 7.01 -10.95 25.34
CA THR A 198 5.58 -11.31 25.38
C THR A 198 5.36 -12.81 25.28
N GLU A 199 6.09 -13.51 24.41
CA GLU A 199 6.05 -14.98 24.34
C GLU A 199 6.55 -15.63 25.64
N ARG A 200 7.66 -15.12 26.22
CA ARG A 200 8.17 -15.61 27.51
C ARG A 200 7.16 -15.41 28.65
N ILE A 201 6.41 -14.30 28.65
CA ILE A 201 5.33 -14.08 29.62
C ILE A 201 4.27 -15.18 29.47
N ILE A 202 3.79 -15.43 28.25
CA ILE A 202 2.77 -16.46 27.98
C ILE A 202 3.27 -17.86 28.40
N HIS A 203 4.51 -18.19 28.06
CA HIS A 203 5.15 -19.43 28.49
C HIS A 203 5.22 -19.53 30.03
N SER A 204 5.64 -18.46 30.72
CA SER A 204 5.71 -18.45 32.18
C SER A 204 4.35 -18.64 32.86
N VAL A 205 3.27 -18.10 32.28
CA VAL A 205 1.90 -18.27 32.77
C VAL A 205 1.47 -19.73 32.63
N ALA A 206 1.81 -20.37 31.50
CA ALA A 206 1.53 -21.78 31.26
C ALA A 206 2.31 -22.70 32.21
N THR A 207 3.61 -22.47 32.42
CA THR A 207 4.46 -23.31 33.28
C THR A 207 4.13 -23.17 34.77
N ASN A 208 3.82 -21.95 35.22
CA ASN A 208 3.53 -21.68 36.63
C ASN A 208 2.07 -22.02 37.01
N GLY A 209 1.24 -22.46 36.07
CA GLY A 209 -0.17 -22.76 36.32
C GLY A 209 -1.00 -21.56 36.76
N GLN A 210 -0.55 -20.33 36.45
CA GLN A 210 -1.18 -19.07 36.85
C GLN A 210 -2.33 -18.70 35.93
N PHE A 211 -3.17 -19.68 35.60
CA PHE A 211 -4.21 -19.55 34.61
C PHE A 211 -5.52 -19.05 35.24
N SER A 212 -5.80 -17.76 35.08
CA SER A 212 -7.01 -17.08 35.54
C SER A 212 -7.61 -16.22 34.43
N THR A 213 -8.93 -15.98 34.47
CA THR A 213 -9.63 -15.06 33.56
C THR A 213 -9.04 -13.64 33.58
N GLU A 214 -8.54 -13.20 34.73
CA GLU A 214 -7.84 -11.92 34.86
C GLU A 214 -6.50 -11.93 34.10
N THR A 215 -5.75 -13.03 34.18
CA THR A 215 -4.46 -13.16 33.49
C THR A 215 -4.64 -13.26 31.97
N THR A 216 -5.65 -13.97 31.49
CA THR A 216 -5.96 -14.03 30.05
C THR A 216 -6.43 -12.67 29.52
N SER A 217 -7.20 -11.90 30.29
CA SER A 217 -7.54 -10.51 29.96
C SER A 217 -6.29 -9.64 29.80
N LYS A 218 -5.36 -9.69 30.76
CA LYS A 218 -4.09 -8.95 30.70
C LYS A 218 -3.24 -9.34 29.48
N LEU A 219 -3.18 -10.62 29.13
CA LEU A 219 -2.47 -11.08 27.93
C LEU A 219 -3.15 -10.60 26.64
N ALA A 220 -4.48 -10.64 26.57
CA ALA A 220 -5.25 -10.15 25.43
C ALA A 220 -5.08 -8.63 25.26
N GLN A 221 -5.09 -7.87 26.35
CA GLN A 221 -4.77 -6.43 26.37
C GLN A 221 -3.33 -6.17 25.88
N THR A 222 -2.39 -7.03 26.28
CA THR A 222 -0.99 -6.92 25.86
C THR A 222 -0.86 -7.07 24.34
N ILE A 223 -1.42 -8.15 23.77
CA ILE A 223 -1.44 -8.37 22.32
C ILE A 223 -2.17 -7.24 21.59
N THR A 224 -3.31 -6.78 22.14
CA THR A 224 -4.06 -5.64 21.60
C THR A 224 -3.22 -4.37 21.53
N LYS A 225 -2.44 -4.07 22.57
CA LYS A 225 -1.57 -2.90 22.58
C LYS A 225 -0.43 -3.02 21.58
N LEU A 226 0.16 -4.21 21.45
CA LEU A 226 1.21 -4.49 20.46
C LEU A 226 0.69 -4.33 19.03
N ALA A 227 -0.54 -4.79 18.75
CA ALA A 227 -1.22 -4.58 17.47
C ALA A 227 -1.43 -3.09 17.16
N GLN A 228 -1.95 -2.32 18.12
CA GLN A 228 -2.18 -0.88 17.98
C GLN A 228 -0.90 -0.06 17.75
N THR A 229 0.25 -0.59 18.13
CA THR A 229 1.55 0.12 18.11
C THR A 229 2.47 -0.36 17.00
N GLY A 230 1.98 -1.22 16.10
CA GLY A 230 2.69 -1.62 14.88
C GLY A 230 3.59 -2.85 15.00
N HIS A 231 3.57 -3.58 16.12
CA HIS A 231 4.43 -4.78 16.30
C HIS A 231 4.05 -5.96 15.39
N PHE A 232 2.88 -5.91 14.76
CA PHE A 232 2.41 -6.91 13.79
C PHE A 232 2.71 -6.52 12.34
N ALA A 233 3.27 -5.33 12.09
CA ALA A 233 3.69 -4.91 10.75
C ALA A 233 4.77 -5.84 10.21
N ASP A 234 4.67 -6.18 8.93
CA ASP A 234 5.59 -7.09 8.21
C ASP A 234 5.82 -8.46 8.89
N GLY A 235 4.91 -8.89 9.77
CA GLY A 235 5.03 -10.14 10.50
C GLY A 235 6.11 -10.16 11.58
N LEU A 236 6.57 -9.00 12.07
CA LEU A 236 7.65 -8.88 13.07
C LEU A 236 7.35 -9.70 14.34
N PHE A 237 6.13 -9.63 14.85
CA PHE A 237 5.69 -10.44 16.00
C PHE A 237 5.95 -11.94 15.77
N PHE A 238 5.58 -12.45 14.60
CA PHE A 238 5.72 -13.87 14.27
C PHE A 238 7.16 -14.27 13.97
N LEU A 239 7.94 -13.37 13.35
CA LEU A 239 9.39 -13.55 13.20
C LEU A 239 10.07 -13.78 14.56
N ALA A 240 9.63 -13.04 15.59
CA ALA A 240 10.19 -13.12 16.94
C ALA A 240 9.74 -14.36 17.72
N THR A 241 8.50 -14.82 17.52
CA THR A 241 7.82 -15.73 18.46
C THR A 241 7.59 -17.14 17.92
N LEU A 242 7.41 -17.35 16.61
CA LEU A 242 6.93 -18.64 16.09
C LEU A 242 7.84 -19.82 16.40
N ARG A 243 9.16 -19.65 16.35
CA ARG A 243 10.10 -20.72 16.70
C ARG A 243 10.01 -21.11 18.18
N ALA A 244 9.88 -20.12 19.08
CA ALA A 244 9.67 -20.38 20.49
C ALA A 244 8.31 -21.06 20.74
N CYS A 245 7.25 -20.59 20.07
CA CYS A 245 5.92 -21.19 20.12
C CYS A 245 5.90 -22.66 19.69
N LEU A 246 6.68 -23.04 18.67
CA LEU A 246 6.81 -24.43 18.23
C LEU A 246 7.65 -25.29 19.18
N ALA A 247 8.69 -24.70 19.79
CA ALA A 247 9.56 -25.39 20.74
C ALA A 247 8.87 -25.64 22.10
N HIS A 248 8.08 -24.69 22.59
CA HIS A 248 7.36 -24.76 23.87
C HIS A 248 5.98 -25.42 23.77
N TRP A 249 5.67 -26.08 22.66
CA TRP A 249 4.37 -26.71 22.42
C TRP A 249 4.03 -27.75 23.51
N ASP A 250 2.99 -27.45 24.30
CA ASP A 250 2.38 -28.30 25.32
C ASP A 250 0.87 -27.96 25.43
N ASP A 251 0.03 -28.86 25.93
CA ASP A 251 -1.42 -28.69 26.04
C ASP A 251 -1.79 -27.48 26.91
N LYS A 252 -1.02 -27.25 28.00
CA LYS A 252 -1.21 -26.09 28.87
C LYS A 252 -0.86 -24.79 28.15
N TYR A 253 0.24 -24.77 27.41
CA TYR A 253 0.66 -23.61 26.61
C TYR A 253 -0.32 -23.31 25.48
N GLY A 254 -0.80 -24.37 24.82
CA GLY A 254 -1.92 -24.37 23.87
C GLY A 254 -3.15 -23.64 24.40
N ARG A 255 -3.61 -24.04 25.58
CA ARG A 255 -4.79 -23.47 26.23
C ARG A 255 -4.63 -21.98 26.56
N VAL A 256 -3.45 -21.55 26.98
CA VAL A 256 -3.20 -20.12 27.27
C VAL A 256 -3.28 -19.30 25.98
N TRP A 257 -2.65 -19.76 24.90
CA TRP A 257 -2.71 -19.08 23.62
C TRP A 257 -4.12 -19.02 23.05
N SER A 258 -4.83 -20.15 22.99
CA SER A 258 -6.18 -20.22 22.43
C SER A 258 -7.18 -19.36 23.20
N GLN A 259 -7.12 -19.33 24.54
CA GLN A 259 -7.98 -18.43 25.32
C GLN A 259 -7.58 -16.97 25.20
N THR A 260 -6.28 -16.68 25.05
CA THR A 260 -5.82 -15.30 24.87
C THR A 260 -6.30 -14.75 23.53
N THR A 261 -6.22 -15.52 22.45
CA THR A 261 -6.69 -15.12 21.12
C THR A 261 -8.21 -15.04 21.02
N GLN A 262 -8.95 -15.95 21.68
CA GLN A 262 -10.41 -15.89 21.78
C GLN A 262 -10.90 -14.63 22.51
N ASN A 263 -10.12 -14.11 23.45
CA ASN A 263 -10.43 -12.87 24.18
C ASN A 263 -9.98 -11.59 23.45
N LEU A 264 -9.41 -11.68 22.24
CA LEU A 264 -9.02 -10.50 21.48
C LEU A 264 -10.24 -9.80 20.85
N PRO A 265 -10.24 -8.46 20.74
CA PRO A 265 -11.22 -7.75 19.93
C PRO A 265 -11.22 -8.25 18.48
N GLY A 266 -12.38 -8.38 17.84
CA GLY A 266 -12.48 -8.96 16.49
C GLY A 266 -11.59 -8.29 15.42
N THR A 267 -11.40 -6.97 15.51
CA THR A 267 -10.47 -6.24 14.62
C THR A 267 -9.01 -6.60 14.84
N VAL A 268 -8.61 -6.80 16.10
CA VAL A 268 -7.26 -7.23 16.48
C VAL A 268 -7.05 -8.68 16.08
N LEU A 269 -8.01 -9.55 16.35
CA LEU A 269 -7.96 -10.96 15.94
C LEU A 269 -7.81 -11.11 14.42
N PHE A 270 -8.57 -10.33 13.65
CA PHE A 270 -8.41 -10.28 12.19
C PHE A 270 -6.99 -9.89 11.78
N SER A 271 -6.43 -8.84 12.38
CA SER A 271 -5.05 -8.39 12.11
C SER A 271 -3.99 -9.43 12.50
N PHE A 272 -4.22 -10.14 13.61
CA PHE A 272 -3.36 -11.21 14.11
C PHE A 272 -3.31 -12.37 13.11
N VAL A 273 -4.49 -12.87 12.70
CA VAL A 273 -4.60 -13.99 11.74
C VAL A 273 -4.03 -13.59 10.38
N GLN A 274 -4.31 -12.36 9.91
CA GLN A 274 -3.78 -11.87 8.64
C GLN A 274 -2.26 -11.77 8.67
N SER A 275 -1.68 -11.21 9.73
CA SER A 275 -0.23 -11.08 9.88
C SER A 275 0.44 -12.47 9.97
N LEU A 276 -0.17 -13.43 10.68
CA LEU A 276 0.29 -14.82 10.75
C LEU A 276 0.34 -15.49 9.38
N LEU A 277 -0.79 -15.48 8.65
CA LEU A 277 -0.88 -16.13 7.34
C LEU A 277 0.01 -15.45 6.30
N THR A 278 0.13 -14.12 6.36
CA THR A 278 1.03 -13.37 5.49
C THR A 278 2.48 -13.75 5.76
N PHE A 279 2.89 -13.84 7.02
CA PHE A 279 4.23 -14.27 7.40
C PHE A 279 4.53 -15.71 6.95
N ILE A 280 3.60 -16.64 7.18
CA ILE A 280 3.72 -18.03 6.73
C ILE A 280 3.79 -18.10 5.20
N HIS A 281 3.02 -17.29 4.48
CA HIS A 281 3.06 -17.27 3.02
C HIS A 281 4.41 -16.78 2.48
N HIS A 282 4.97 -15.69 3.05
CA HIS A 282 6.23 -15.10 2.60
C HIS A 282 7.45 -15.95 2.96
N SER A 283 7.51 -16.49 4.19
CA SER A 283 8.60 -17.38 4.66
C SER A 283 8.76 -18.65 3.81
N MET A 284 7.75 -18.96 2.99
CA MET A 284 7.66 -20.16 2.17
C MET A 284 7.91 -19.90 0.67
N SER A 285 8.16 -18.64 0.29
CA SER A 285 8.26 -18.19 -1.11
C SER A 285 9.67 -17.85 -1.59
N LEU A 286 10.69 -17.86 -0.70
CA LEU A 286 12.08 -17.57 -1.09
C LEU A 286 12.71 -18.77 -1.84
N PRO A 287 13.30 -18.57 -3.05
CA PRO A 287 14.10 -19.57 -3.73
C PRO A 287 15.42 -19.80 -3.00
N THR A 288 15.64 -21.03 -2.54
CA THR A 288 16.87 -21.49 -1.88
C THR A 288 18.06 -21.42 -2.84
N SER A 289 19.08 -20.64 -2.52
CA SER A 289 20.37 -20.62 -3.25
C SER A 289 21.59 -20.99 -2.41
N THR A 290 21.42 -21.31 -1.13
CA THR A 290 22.51 -21.82 -0.27
C THR A 290 22.01 -22.93 0.64
N ALA A 291 22.84 -23.97 0.83
CA ALA A 291 22.51 -25.15 1.63
C ALA A 291 22.41 -24.87 3.15
N GLU A 292 22.88 -23.71 3.61
CA GLU A 292 22.88 -23.31 5.03
C GLU A 292 21.56 -22.66 5.49
N GLU A 293 20.65 -22.28 4.58
CA GLU A 293 19.33 -21.70 4.93
C GLU A 293 18.15 -22.71 4.87
N GLN A 294 18.44 -24.01 4.75
CA GLN A 294 17.40 -25.05 4.77
C GLN A 294 16.71 -25.21 6.14
N ASP A 295 17.33 -24.75 7.22
CA ASP A 295 16.79 -24.78 8.61
C ASP A 295 15.66 -23.76 8.89
N GLY A 296 15.22 -23.00 7.87
CA GLY A 296 14.30 -21.87 8.04
C GLY A 296 12.84 -22.08 7.62
N GLN A 297 12.53 -23.11 6.81
CA GLN A 297 11.20 -23.24 6.20
C GLN A 297 10.23 -24.02 7.09
N LEU A 298 9.11 -23.40 7.45
CA LEU A 298 8.03 -24.03 8.20
C LEU A 298 7.43 -25.19 7.40
N THR A 299 7.27 -26.35 7.98
CA THR A 299 6.52 -27.47 7.39
C THR A 299 5.01 -27.23 7.55
N TYR A 300 4.17 -27.82 6.69
CA TYR A 300 2.72 -27.70 6.85
C TYR A 300 2.21 -28.38 8.14
N ARG A 301 2.98 -29.33 8.70
CA ARG A 301 2.77 -29.90 10.03
C ARG A 301 2.94 -28.83 11.11
N GLU A 302 4.04 -28.09 11.09
CA GLU A 302 4.27 -26.99 12.03
C GLU A 302 3.21 -25.91 11.87
N VAL A 303 2.80 -25.56 10.64
CA VAL A 303 1.69 -24.62 10.40
C VAL A 303 0.37 -25.13 11.00
N SER A 304 0.06 -26.43 10.88
CA SER A 304 -1.14 -27.00 11.51
C SER A 304 -1.09 -26.97 13.04
N ARG A 305 0.11 -27.15 13.63
CA ARG A 305 0.32 -26.98 15.07
C ARG A 305 0.12 -25.52 15.48
N LEU A 306 0.59 -24.56 14.70
CA LEU A 306 0.36 -23.14 14.97
C LEU A 306 -1.13 -22.78 14.93
N PHE A 307 -1.91 -23.35 14.00
CA PHE A 307 -3.36 -23.16 14.00
C PHE A 307 -4.01 -23.74 15.27
N ALA A 308 -3.62 -24.96 15.67
CA ALA A 308 -4.08 -25.54 16.92
C ALA A 308 -3.64 -24.74 18.15
N LEU A 309 -2.43 -24.14 18.12
CA LEU A 309 -1.86 -23.31 19.20
C LEU A 309 -2.72 -22.09 19.44
N PHE A 310 -2.95 -21.33 18.37
CA PHE A 310 -3.54 -20.02 18.46
C PHE A 310 -5.07 -20.07 18.43
N PHE A 311 -5.69 -21.08 17.81
CA PHE A 311 -7.14 -21.08 17.59
C PHE A 311 -7.84 -22.29 18.21
N GLY A 312 -7.10 -23.21 18.85
CA GLY A 312 -7.67 -24.40 19.47
C GLY A 312 -8.18 -25.41 18.44
N SER A 313 -9.24 -26.13 18.79
CA SER A 313 -9.91 -27.05 17.86
C SER A 313 -10.61 -26.29 16.73
N VAL A 314 -10.68 -26.89 15.54
CA VAL A 314 -11.44 -26.33 14.39
C VAL A 314 -12.90 -26.05 14.74
N ILE A 315 -13.47 -26.81 15.69
CA ILE A 315 -14.85 -26.66 16.15
C ILE A 315 -15.03 -25.39 17.00
N GLU A 316 -13.99 -24.99 17.73
CA GLU A 316 -13.99 -23.85 18.66
C GLU A 316 -13.41 -22.57 18.03
N ALA A 317 -13.04 -22.63 16.75
CA ALA A 317 -12.39 -21.53 16.06
C ALA A 317 -13.35 -20.36 15.83
N PRO A 318 -12.97 -19.12 16.23
CA PRO A 318 -13.84 -17.95 16.08
C PRO A 318 -14.09 -17.59 14.60
N PRO A 319 -15.26 -17.00 14.27
CA PRO A 319 -15.66 -16.73 12.88
C PRO A 319 -14.69 -15.79 12.15
N GLU A 320 -14.00 -14.90 12.87
CA GLU A 320 -12.99 -14.00 12.32
C GLU A 320 -11.82 -14.77 11.67
N VAL A 321 -11.45 -15.94 12.22
CA VAL A 321 -10.39 -16.78 11.64
C VAL A 321 -10.82 -17.27 10.27
N TRP A 322 -12.05 -17.78 10.15
CA TRP A 322 -12.62 -18.22 8.88
C TRP A 322 -12.75 -17.09 7.86
N ASN A 323 -13.12 -15.89 8.30
CA ASN A 323 -13.19 -14.71 7.45
C ASN A 323 -11.84 -14.32 6.85
N VAL A 324 -10.72 -14.58 7.54
CA VAL A 324 -9.38 -14.31 6.99
C VAL A 324 -8.88 -15.48 6.14
N VAL A 325 -9.08 -16.72 6.61
CA VAL A 325 -8.61 -17.94 5.96
C VAL A 325 -9.34 -18.19 4.64
N LEU A 326 -10.64 -17.88 4.57
CA LEU A 326 -11.53 -18.13 3.42
C LEU A 326 -12.10 -16.84 2.80
N GLY A 327 -11.65 -15.66 3.24
CA GLY A 327 -12.17 -14.35 2.79
C GLY A 327 -11.95 -14.04 1.30
N SER A 328 -12.72 -13.09 0.75
CA SER A 328 -12.50 -12.55 -0.62
C SER A 328 -11.16 -11.85 -0.76
N GLY A 329 -10.58 -11.87 -1.97
CA GLY A 329 -9.35 -11.11 -2.26
C GLY A 329 -8.09 -11.82 -1.78
N ARG A 330 -8.19 -13.09 -1.36
CA ARG A 330 -7.09 -13.84 -0.71
C ARG A 330 -6.87 -15.19 -1.40
N SER A 331 -5.62 -15.46 -1.74
CA SER A 331 -5.19 -16.78 -2.24
C SER A 331 -3.93 -17.21 -1.49
N TRP A 332 -4.04 -18.26 -0.68
CA TRP A 332 -2.94 -18.79 0.12
C TRP A 332 -2.24 -19.95 -0.61
N SER A 333 -1.05 -20.34 -0.16
CA SER A 333 -0.26 -21.41 -0.79
C SER A 333 -0.89 -22.79 -0.56
N SER A 334 -0.60 -23.75 -1.45
CA SER A 334 -1.03 -25.15 -1.31
C SER A 334 -0.59 -25.80 0.03
N ARG A 335 0.50 -25.32 0.63
CA ARG A 335 0.93 -25.76 1.97
C ARG A 335 -0.03 -25.29 3.08
N ILE A 336 -0.59 -24.08 2.97
CA ILE A 336 -1.61 -23.58 3.91
C ILE A 336 -2.90 -24.39 3.76
N SER A 337 -3.32 -24.75 2.53
CA SER A 337 -4.49 -25.61 2.34
C SER A 337 -4.30 -27.01 2.98
N ARG A 338 -3.11 -27.61 2.84
CA ARG A 338 -2.77 -28.86 3.55
C ARG A 338 -2.81 -28.71 5.06
N ALA A 339 -2.24 -27.63 5.58
CA ALA A 339 -2.21 -27.38 7.02
C ALA A 339 -3.62 -27.18 7.61
N LEU A 340 -4.52 -26.51 6.90
CA LEU A 340 -5.92 -26.35 7.29
C LEU A 340 -6.67 -27.68 7.34
N VAL A 341 -6.50 -28.52 6.31
CA VAL A 341 -7.11 -29.85 6.29
C VAL A 341 -6.53 -30.74 7.39
N ARG A 342 -5.22 -30.66 7.64
CA ARG A 342 -4.58 -31.38 8.76
C ARG A 342 -5.11 -30.93 10.11
N TRP A 343 -5.30 -29.61 10.30
CA TRP A 343 -5.89 -29.06 11.52
C TRP A 343 -7.33 -29.57 11.73
N ALA A 344 -8.13 -29.66 10.66
CA ALA A 344 -9.48 -30.25 10.71
C ALA A 344 -9.48 -31.77 10.97
N VAL A 345 -8.50 -32.51 10.43
CA VAL A 345 -8.32 -33.95 10.69
C VAL A 345 -7.94 -34.21 12.15
N ALA A 346 -7.15 -33.32 12.76
CA ALA A 346 -6.68 -33.45 14.14
C ALA A 346 -7.79 -33.26 15.19
N ALA A 347 -8.86 -32.54 14.87
CA ALA A 347 -10.04 -32.40 15.72
C ALA A 347 -10.91 -33.67 15.66
N GLN A 348 -10.49 -34.73 16.37
CA GLN A 348 -11.32 -35.92 16.61
C GLN A 348 -12.01 -35.80 17.98
N ALA A 349 -13.27 -36.24 18.05
CA ALA A 349 -13.99 -36.42 19.30
C ALA A 349 -13.19 -37.36 20.21
N GLU A 350 -12.92 -36.94 21.46
CA GLU A 350 -12.48 -37.89 22.48
C GLU A 350 -13.51 -39.04 22.56
N PRO A 351 -13.07 -40.31 22.66
CA PRO A 351 -13.99 -41.39 22.98
C PRO A 351 -14.72 -41.04 24.29
N TYR A 352 -16.04 -41.15 24.27
CA TYR A 352 -16.97 -40.93 25.39
C TYR A 352 -16.62 -41.66 26.72
N ALA A 353 -15.59 -42.52 26.73
CA ALA A 353 -15.16 -43.31 27.86
C ALA A 353 -14.58 -42.52 29.06
N THR A 354 -14.19 -41.25 28.89
CA THR A 354 -13.56 -40.46 29.98
C THR A 354 -14.50 -39.47 30.68
N ARG A 355 -15.76 -39.31 30.23
CA ARG A 355 -16.74 -38.41 30.89
C ARG A 355 -17.64 -39.08 31.95
N VAL A 356 -17.58 -40.40 32.10
CA VAL A 356 -18.45 -41.14 33.03
C VAL A 356 -17.87 -41.24 34.45
N THR A 357 -16.67 -40.72 34.74
CA THR A 357 -16.11 -40.80 36.11
C THR A 357 -16.61 -39.74 37.09
N GLU A 358 -17.53 -38.84 36.72
CA GLU A 358 -18.06 -37.80 37.64
C GLU A 358 -19.59 -37.61 37.64
N ILE A 359 -20.38 -38.61 37.23
CA ILE A 359 -21.85 -38.54 37.40
C ILE A 359 -22.34 -39.77 38.16
N ASP A 360 -23.06 -39.49 39.25
CA ASP A 360 -23.56 -40.38 40.29
C ASP A 360 -24.01 -41.78 39.84
N ALA A 361 -23.54 -42.79 40.59
CA ALA A 361 -23.85 -44.21 40.45
C ALA A 361 -25.30 -44.62 40.81
N ASN A 362 -26.29 -43.72 40.71
CA ASN A 362 -27.65 -43.95 41.20
C ASN A 362 -28.75 -43.90 40.13
N LEU A 363 -28.41 -43.96 38.83
CA LEU A 363 -29.39 -43.93 37.73
C LEU A 363 -29.09 -44.98 36.64
N VAL A 364 -28.71 -46.19 37.05
CA VAL A 364 -28.27 -47.25 36.11
C VAL A 364 -29.40 -48.17 35.62
N ASP A 365 -30.63 -48.09 36.12
CA ASP A 365 -31.66 -49.10 35.77
C ASP A 365 -32.66 -48.72 34.66
N ASP A 366 -32.62 -47.50 34.09
CA ASP A 366 -33.69 -47.03 33.17
C ASP A 366 -33.25 -46.72 31.71
N VAL A 367 -32.01 -47.02 31.30
CA VAL A 367 -31.50 -46.66 29.95
C VAL A 367 -31.29 -47.86 29.00
N LEU A 368 -31.54 -49.09 29.44
CA LEU A 368 -31.32 -50.31 28.63
C LEU A 368 -32.41 -50.58 27.56
N GLN A 369 -32.95 -49.55 26.89
CA GLN A 369 -33.96 -49.75 25.85
C GLN A 369 -33.89 -48.83 24.61
N ASN A 370 -32.79 -48.10 24.38
CA ASN A 370 -32.62 -47.26 23.19
C ASN A 370 -31.31 -47.50 22.40
N ASP A 371 -30.83 -48.74 22.32
CA ASP A 371 -29.57 -49.13 21.65
C ASP A 371 -29.58 -49.16 20.10
N ILE A 372 -30.42 -48.35 19.41
CA ILE A 372 -30.46 -48.32 17.93
C ILE A 372 -30.32 -46.91 17.33
N THR A 373 -30.04 -45.85 18.12
CA THR A 373 -29.96 -44.47 17.58
C THR A 373 -28.63 -43.73 17.81
N LEU A 374 -27.58 -44.40 18.29
CA LEU A 374 -26.32 -43.74 18.69
C LEU A 374 -25.24 -43.65 17.61
N GLU A 375 -25.38 -44.28 16.43
CA GLU A 375 -24.37 -44.17 15.36
C GLU A 375 -24.52 -42.95 14.43
N HIS A 376 -25.63 -42.18 14.52
CA HIS A 376 -25.86 -41.01 13.66
C HIS A 376 -25.29 -39.69 14.22
N ASP A 377 -25.08 -39.58 15.55
CA ASP A 377 -24.64 -38.33 16.19
C ASP A 377 -23.11 -38.15 16.15
N ASP A 378 -22.34 -39.24 16.09
CA ASP A 378 -20.86 -39.19 16.05
C ASP A 378 -20.28 -38.70 14.71
N GLN A 379 -21.07 -38.73 13.62
CA GLN A 379 -20.63 -38.28 12.29
C GLN A 379 -20.82 -36.77 12.04
N GLU A 380 -21.69 -36.08 12.79
CA GLU A 380 -21.93 -34.64 12.61
C GLU A 380 -20.82 -33.78 13.24
N ASN A 381 -20.15 -34.26 14.30
CA ASN A 381 -19.14 -33.53 15.09
C ASN A 381 -17.67 -33.82 14.71
N ASN A 382 -17.34 -33.92 13.43
CA ASN A 382 -15.96 -34.13 12.96
C ASN A 382 -15.36 -32.79 12.44
N GLY A 383 -14.13 -32.43 12.80
CA GLY A 383 -13.53 -31.17 12.32
C GLY A 383 -13.52 -31.00 10.78
N LEU A 384 -13.51 -32.10 10.02
CA LEU A 384 -13.67 -32.08 8.56
C LEU A 384 -15.08 -31.67 8.08
N SER A 385 -16.15 -31.98 8.84
CA SER A 385 -17.52 -31.55 8.48
C SER A 385 -17.66 -30.04 8.64
N VAL A 386 -17.12 -29.48 9.72
CA VAL A 386 -17.09 -28.03 9.98
C VAL A 386 -16.32 -27.28 8.89
N LEU A 387 -15.13 -27.76 8.53
CA LEU A 387 -14.34 -27.14 7.46
C LEU A 387 -15.06 -27.22 6.10
N LEU A 388 -15.71 -28.35 5.82
CA LEU A 388 -16.51 -28.52 4.59
C LEU A 388 -17.65 -27.49 4.52
N GLU A 389 -18.37 -27.26 5.62
CA GLU A 389 -19.49 -26.31 5.66
C GLU A 389 -19.03 -24.87 5.35
N TYR A 390 -17.98 -24.39 6.03
CA TYR A 390 -17.46 -23.03 5.80
C TYR A 390 -16.92 -22.83 4.38
N VAL A 391 -16.17 -23.82 3.86
CA VAL A 391 -15.60 -23.74 2.52
C VAL A 391 -16.71 -23.81 1.46
N LEU A 392 -17.72 -24.66 1.63
CA LEU A 392 -18.86 -24.74 0.72
C LEU A 392 -19.71 -23.47 0.74
N ALA A 393 -19.96 -22.89 1.92
CA ALA A 393 -20.71 -21.64 2.04
C ALA A 393 -20.04 -20.51 1.22
N ARG A 394 -18.70 -20.48 1.21
CA ARG A 394 -17.95 -19.50 0.42
C ARG A 394 -17.86 -19.85 -1.06
N TRP A 395 -17.60 -21.11 -1.39
CA TRP A 395 -17.43 -21.57 -2.76
C TRP A 395 -18.73 -21.46 -3.57
N THR A 396 -19.89 -21.61 -2.92
CA THR A 396 -21.23 -21.50 -3.53
C THR A 396 -21.78 -20.05 -3.59
N ASP A 397 -21.07 -19.06 -3.05
CA ASP A 397 -21.49 -17.65 -3.07
C ASP A 397 -21.42 -17.04 -4.48
N SER A 398 -22.55 -16.53 -4.97
CA SER A 398 -22.67 -15.86 -6.26
C SER A 398 -21.75 -14.64 -6.43
N GLN A 399 -21.46 -13.90 -5.36
CA GLN A 399 -20.55 -12.75 -5.44
C GLN A 399 -19.10 -13.20 -5.61
N HIS A 400 -18.71 -14.29 -4.95
CA HIS A 400 -17.40 -14.91 -5.13
C HIS A 400 -17.24 -15.42 -6.57
N ILE A 401 -18.21 -16.19 -7.09
CA ILE A 401 -18.18 -16.76 -8.45
C ILE A 401 -18.05 -15.70 -9.54
N SER A 402 -18.61 -14.51 -9.33
CA SER A 402 -18.64 -13.46 -10.35
C SER A 402 -17.48 -12.47 -10.28
N ARG A 403 -16.82 -12.29 -9.12
CA ARG A 403 -15.86 -11.20 -8.89
C ARG A 403 -14.47 -11.65 -8.45
N ALA A 404 -14.30 -12.91 -8.06
CA ALA A 404 -13.02 -13.40 -7.54
C ALA A 404 -11.99 -13.67 -8.65
N LEU A 405 -10.71 -13.59 -8.29
CA LEU A 405 -9.61 -13.92 -9.18
C LEU A 405 -9.45 -15.44 -9.35
N LEU A 406 -8.83 -15.89 -10.44
CA LEU A 406 -8.55 -17.32 -10.66
C LEU A 406 -7.71 -17.95 -9.54
N SER A 407 -6.78 -17.21 -8.94
CA SER A 407 -5.99 -17.69 -7.79
C SER A 407 -6.85 -17.97 -6.56
N GLU A 408 -7.90 -17.18 -6.34
CA GLU A 408 -8.86 -17.36 -5.26
C GLU A 408 -9.74 -18.59 -5.52
N HIS A 409 -10.23 -18.75 -6.75
CA HIS A 409 -10.96 -19.95 -7.16
C HIS A 409 -10.12 -21.22 -7.00
N ARG A 410 -8.85 -21.19 -7.42
CA ARG A 410 -7.92 -22.32 -7.25
C ARG A 410 -7.67 -22.63 -5.78
N TYR A 411 -7.50 -21.62 -4.94
CA TYR A 411 -7.29 -21.80 -3.50
C TYR A 411 -8.51 -22.46 -2.84
N LEU A 412 -9.71 -21.89 -2.98
CA LEU A 412 -10.92 -22.45 -2.36
C LEU A 412 -11.27 -23.83 -2.92
N THR A 413 -11.09 -24.04 -4.23
CA THR A 413 -11.28 -25.36 -4.84
C THR A 413 -10.27 -26.38 -4.31
N SER A 414 -9.02 -25.98 -4.07
CA SER A 414 -8.02 -26.86 -3.45
C SER A 414 -8.41 -27.25 -2.04
N VAL A 415 -8.80 -26.30 -1.19
CA VAL A 415 -9.26 -26.61 0.18
C VAL A 415 -10.47 -27.53 0.12
N LEU A 416 -11.47 -27.24 -0.72
CA LEU A 416 -12.66 -28.06 -0.88
C LEU A 416 -12.34 -29.50 -1.32
N VAL A 417 -11.54 -29.66 -2.38
CA VAL A 417 -11.17 -30.98 -2.91
C VAL A 417 -10.36 -31.79 -1.89
N LEU A 418 -9.42 -31.17 -1.20
CA LEU A 418 -8.64 -31.85 -0.15
C LEU A 418 -9.52 -32.25 1.05
N THR A 419 -10.51 -31.43 1.45
CA THR A 419 -11.47 -31.79 2.50
C THR A 419 -12.36 -32.98 2.10
N LEU A 420 -12.85 -32.99 0.86
CA LEU A 420 -13.63 -34.09 0.31
C LEU A 420 -12.81 -35.38 0.25
N GLY A 421 -11.54 -35.30 -0.20
CA GLY A 421 -10.61 -36.43 -0.21
C GLY A 421 -10.40 -37.02 1.19
N GLY A 422 -10.19 -36.17 2.20
CA GLY A 422 -10.08 -36.60 3.60
C GLY A 422 -11.33 -37.32 4.13
N LEU A 423 -12.54 -36.83 3.77
CA LEU A 423 -13.80 -37.47 4.16
C LEU A 423 -14.02 -38.82 3.46
N ILE A 424 -13.70 -38.92 2.17
CA ILE A 424 -13.82 -40.16 1.39
C ILE A 424 -12.87 -41.23 1.94
N ALA A 425 -11.61 -40.87 2.18
CA ALA A 425 -10.61 -41.80 2.71
C ALA A 425 -10.98 -42.32 4.10
N ARG A 426 -11.49 -41.45 5.00
CA ARG A 426 -11.98 -41.88 6.33
C ARG A 426 -13.15 -42.87 6.23
N PHE A 427 -14.11 -42.61 5.34
CA PHE A 427 -15.26 -43.48 5.16
C PHE A 427 -14.87 -44.88 4.67
N GLN A 428 -13.92 -44.94 3.73
CA GLN A 428 -13.38 -46.20 3.21
C GLN A 428 -12.67 -47.00 4.32
N GLU A 429 -11.89 -46.35 5.20
CA GLU A 429 -11.25 -47.02 6.34
C GLU A 429 -12.25 -47.59 7.35
N THR A 430 -13.33 -46.86 7.68
CA THR A 430 -14.37 -47.35 8.59
C THR A 430 -15.12 -48.54 8.00
N SER A 431 -15.37 -48.55 6.68
CA SER A 431 -16.05 -49.66 6.01
C SER A 431 -15.23 -50.95 6.02
N VAL A 432 -13.90 -50.87 5.90
CA VAL A 432 -13.00 -52.05 5.91
C VAL A 432 -12.92 -52.66 7.31
N ARG A 433 -12.84 -51.84 8.36
CA ARG A 433 -12.82 -52.32 9.77
C ARG A 433 -14.12 -53.02 10.17
N ALA A 434 -15.28 -52.55 9.68
CA ALA A 434 -16.57 -53.20 9.93
C ALA A 434 -16.70 -54.58 9.27
N THR A 435 -16.02 -54.81 8.13
CA THR A 435 -16.02 -56.11 7.43
C THR A 435 -15.06 -57.13 8.03
N GLU A 436 -13.98 -56.71 8.70
CA GLU A 436 -13.03 -57.62 9.38
C GLU A 436 -13.54 -58.13 10.73
N GLY A 437 -14.48 -57.42 11.38
CA GLY A 437 -15.06 -57.82 12.67
C GLY A 437 -16.11 -58.94 12.62
N LEU A 438 -16.57 -59.35 11.43
CA LEU A 438 -17.70 -60.29 11.25
C LEU A 438 -17.35 -61.56 10.44
N SER A 439 -16.11 -62.05 10.52
CA SER A 439 -15.73 -63.33 9.87
C SER A 439 -15.64 -64.52 10.84
N SER A 440 -16.79 -65.12 11.13
CA SER A 440 -16.99 -66.54 11.53
C SER A 440 -18.50 -66.68 11.76
N THR A 441 -19.34 -67.21 10.87
CA THR A 441 -19.37 -68.53 10.23
C THR A 441 -20.68 -68.51 9.43
N PHE A 442 -20.72 -68.63 8.10
CA PHE A 442 -21.87 -69.11 7.28
C PHE A 442 -21.47 -69.19 5.79
N PRO A 443 -22.08 -70.07 4.97
CA PRO A 443 -21.58 -70.43 3.63
C PRO A 443 -22.00 -69.43 2.54
N PRO A 444 -21.33 -69.43 1.36
CA PRO A 444 -21.41 -68.34 0.39
C PRO A 444 -22.69 -68.40 -0.44
N SER A 445 -23.36 -67.26 -0.57
CA SER A 445 -24.40 -67.01 -1.60
C SER A 445 -23.77 -66.30 -2.82
N PRO A 446 -24.41 -66.38 -4.01
CA PRO A 446 -23.79 -66.07 -5.31
C PRO A 446 -23.50 -64.57 -5.50
N PRO A 447 -22.64 -64.18 -6.47
CA PRO A 447 -22.04 -62.85 -6.50
C PRO A 447 -23.11 -61.79 -6.77
N ALA A 448 -23.45 -61.02 -5.74
CA ALA A 448 -24.06 -59.71 -5.95
C ALA A 448 -23.02 -58.85 -6.66
N THR A 449 -23.40 -58.37 -7.84
CA THR A 449 -22.73 -57.34 -8.61
C THR A 449 -22.13 -56.27 -7.71
N THR A 450 -20.81 -56.13 -7.79
CA THR A 450 -20.02 -55.00 -7.29
C THR A 450 -20.52 -53.71 -7.92
N ASP A 451 -21.54 -53.09 -7.32
CA ASP A 451 -22.01 -51.75 -7.67
C ASP A 451 -21.79 -50.80 -6.50
N GLY A 452 -20.90 -49.83 -6.73
CA GLY A 452 -20.91 -48.53 -6.06
C GLY A 452 -20.00 -48.41 -4.85
N SER A 453 -18.86 -47.74 -5.04
CA SER A 453 -18.19 -46.96 -4.00
C SER A 453 -19.22 -46.12 -3.24
N LYS A 454 -19.57 -46.51 -2.01
CA LYS A 454 -20.51 -45.74 -1.18
C LYS A 454 -19.82 -44.43 -0.79
N LEU A 455 -20.25 -43.32 -1.39
CA LEU A 455 -19.82 -41.96 -1.03
C LEU A 455 -20.24 -41.64 0.41
N HIS A 456 -19.45 -40.83 1.12
CA HIS A 456 -19.76 -40.38 2.48
C HIS A 456 -21.15 -39.68 2.53
N PRO A 457 -22.00 -39.91 3.55
CA PRO A 457 -23.38 -39.39 3.60
C PRO A 457 -23.45 -37.85 3.47
N LEU A 458 -22.52 -37.12 4.10
CA LEU A 458 -22.41 -35.65 3.94
C LEU A 458 -22.15 -35.21 2.49
N ILE A 459 -21.37 -35.98 1.70
CA ILE A 459 -21.12 -35.69 0.28
C ILE A 459 -22.39 -35.91 -0.54
N VAL A 460 -23.15 -36.96 -0.23
CA VAL A 460 -24.45 -37.22 -0.87
C VAL A 460 -25.45 -36.09 -0.55
N LYS A 461 -25.55 -35.67 0.71
CA LYS A 461 -26.41 -34.55 1.16
C LYS A 461 -26.04 -33.24 0.47
N THR A 462 -24.75 -32.93 0.36
CA THR A 462 -24.27 -31.68 -0.26
C THR A 462 -24.39 -31.70 -1.79
N SER A 463 -24.13 -32.84 -2.45
CA SER A 463 -24.26 -33.00 -3.91
C SER A 463 -25.70 -32.84 -4.42
N THR A 464 -26.68 -33.15 -3.58
CA THR A 464 -28.12 -33.01 -3.87
C THR A 464 -28.70 -31.67 -3.42
N SER A 465 -27.89 -30.81 -2.81
CA SER A 465 -28.34 -29.49 -2.35
C SER A 465 -28.63 -28.56 -3.53
N PRO A 466 -29.77 -27.85 -3.55
CA PRO A 466 -30.13 -26.93 -4.63
C PRO A 466 -29.15 -25.75 -4.73
N THR A 467 -28.56 -25.32 -3.60
CA THR A 467 -27.56 -24.23 -3.60
C THR A 467 -26.28 -24.66 -4.30
N PHE A 468 -25.81 -25.89 -4.05
CA PHE A 468 -24.66 -26.47 -4.72
C PHE A 468 -24.92 -26.63 -6.23
N ILE A 469 -26.02 -27.25 -6.63
CA ILE A 469 -26.36 -27.47 -8.05
C ILE A 469 -26.44 -26.14 -8.82
N ARG A 470 -27.08 -25.11 -8.24
CA ARG A 470 -27.15 -23.77 -8.83
C ARG A 470 -25.77 -23.14 -8.97
N SER A 471 -24.91 -23.30 -7.96
CA SER A 471 -23.54 -22.76 -8.01
C SER A 471 -22.71 -23.42 -9.12
N VAL A 472 -22.81 -24.75 -9.29
CA VAL A 472 -22.15 -25.48 -10.40
C VAL A 472 -22.64 -24.95 -11.74
N GLY A 473 -23.95 -24.74 -11.92
CA GLY A 473 -24.49 -24.11 -13.13
C GLY A 473 -23.92 -22.70 -13.38
N THR A 474 -23.72 -21.93 -12.31
CA THR A 474 -23.12 -20.59 -12.38
C THR A 474 -21.64 -20.66 -12.78
N TYR A 475 -20.86 -21.58 -12.20
CA TYR A 475 -19.48 -21.86 -12.61
C TYR A 475 -19.39 -22.29 -14.07
N LEU A 476 -20.26 -23.19 -14.53
CA LEU A 476 -20.28 -23.65 -15.93
C LEU A 476 -20.63 -22.54 -16.92
N SER A 477 -21.42 -21.54 -16.49
CA SER A 477 -21.76 -20.36 -17.30
C SER A 477 -20.69 -19.26 -17.29
N HIS A 478 -19.61 -19.42 -16.50
CA HIS A 478 -18.58 -18.40 -16.35
C HIS A 478 -17.80 -18.17 -17.66
N ARG A 479 -17.41 -16.91 -17.93
CA ARG A 479 -16.72 -16.53 -19.17
C ARG A 479 -15.31 -17.13 -19.26
N ASP A 480 -14.60 -17.15 -18.14
CA ASP A 480 -13.26 -17.77 -18.03
C ASP A 480 -13.36 -19.30 -17.94
N GLU A 481 -12.75 -19.98 -18.90
CA GLU A 481 -12.66 -21.43 -18.99
C GLU A 481 -11.98 -22.07 -17.77
N ALA A 482 -10.95 -21.42 -17.20
CA ALA A 482 -10.24 -21.95 -16.04
C ALA A 482 -11.14 -21.98 -14.79
N VAL A 483 -12.02 -20.99 -14.65
CA VAL A 483 -13.03 -20.95 -13.57
C VAL A 483 -14.12 -22.00 -13.81
N ARG A 484 -14.59 -22.18 -15.06
CA ARG A 484 -15.53 -23.26 -15.41
C ARG A 484 -15.00 -24.63 -14.98
N ARG A 485 -13.71 -24.88 -15.22
CA ARG A 485 -13.02 -26.13 -14.88
C ARG A 485 -12.92 -26.38 -13.38
N CYS A 486 -12.78 -25.35 -12.55
CA CYS A 486 -12.89 -25.50 -11.09
C CYS A 486 -14.28 -26.05 -10.69
N GLY A 487 -15.35 -25.56 -11.31
CA GLY A 487 -16.71 -26.07 -11.12
C GLY A 487 -16.89 -27.52 -11.56
N MET A 488 -16.36 -27.88 -12.74
CA MET A 488 -16.40 -29.25 -13.26
C MET A 488 -15.68 -30.24 -12.34
N LEU A 489 -14.47 -29.88 -11.86
CA LEU A 489 -13.67 -30.73 -10.98
C LEU A 489 -14.40 -31.06 -9.67
N VAL A 490 -14.99 -30.06 -9.03
CA VAL A 490 -15.76 -30.27 -7.78
C VAL A 490 -17.00 -31.11 -8.06
N ALA A 491 -17.74 -30.84 -9.15
CA ALA A 491 -18.94 -31.59 -9.51
C ALA A 491 -18.64 -33.08 -9.82
N GLU A 492 -17.54 -33.37 -10.50
CA GLU A 492 -17.05 -34.73 -10.79
C GLU A 492 -16.77 -35.49 -9.47
N ILE A 493 -15.97 -34.90 -8.58
CA ILE A 493 -15.58 -35.51 -7.29
C ILE A 493 -16.82 -35.74 -6.41
N MET A 494 -17.71 -34.75 -6.32
CA MET A 494 -18.93 -34.87 -5.52
C MET A 494 -19.95 -35.87 -6.09
N SER A 495 -19.90 -36.14 -7.40
CA SER A 495 -20.72 -37.19 -8.04
C SER A 495 -20.14 -38.60 -7.89
N GLY A 496 -18.94 -38.74 -7.33
CA GLY A 496 -18.19 -40.00 -7.31
C GLY A 496 -17.80 -40.48 -8.71
N GLY A 497 -17.53 -39.56 -9.64
CA GLY A 497 -17.17 -39.88 -11.03
C GLY A 497 -18.35 -40.26 -11.94
N LYS A 498 -19.61 -40.08 -11.51
CA LYS A 498 -20.79 -40.30 -12.37
C LYS A 498 -20.98 -39.21 -13.42
N LEU A 499 -20.52 -37.99 -13.13
CA LEU A 499 -20.48 -36.88 -14.08
C LEU A 499 -19.08 -36.82 -14.69
N ASP A 500 -18.93 -37.36 -15.89
CA ASP A 500 -17.73 -37.18 -16.70
C ASP A 500 -17.95 -36.03 -17.69
N PHE A 501 -17.17 -34.96 -17.53
CA PHE A 501 -17.24 -33.79 -18.41
C PHE A 501 -16.40 -33.94 -19.69
N GLY A 502 -15.65 -35.03 -19.86
CA GLY A 502 -14.83 -35.31 -21.05
C GLY A 502 -13.73 -34.28 -21.32
N GLY A 503 -12.81 -34.57 -22.25
CA GLY A 503 -11.77 -33.61 -22.66
C GLY A 503 -10.58 -33.44 -21.70
N TRP A 504 -10.53 -34.22 -20.62
CA TRP A 504 -9.36 -34.37 -19.74
C TRP A 504 -8.17 -35.03 -20.46
N GLU A 505 -8.42 -35.89 -21.46
CA GLU A 505 -7.39 -36.66 -22.17
C GLU A 505 -7.33 -36.39 -23.69
N ASP A 506 -8.27 -35.60 -24.25
CA ASP A 506 -8.32 -35.37 -25.70
C ASP A 506 -7.26 -34.37 -26.18
N ASN A 507 -6.23 -34.90 -26.83
CA ASN A 507 -5.13 -34.17 -27.47
C ASN A 507 -5.47 -33.56 -28.83
N ASN A 508 -6.67 -33.83 -29.36
CA ASN A 508 -7.02 -33.49 -30.72
C ASN A 508 -8.06 -32.37 -30.74
N THR A 509 -7.81 -31.37 -31.58
CA THR A 509 -8.70 -30.27 -31.98
C THR A 509 -8.75 -28.99 -31.13
N GLU A 510 -7.60 -28.35 -30.86
CA GLU A 510 -7.55 -26.89 -30.76
C GLU A 510 -6.30 -26.29 -31.42
N SER A 511 -6.53 -25.30 -32.28
CA SER A 511 -5.52 -24.69 -33.14
C SER A 511 -4.72 -23.63 -32.37
N GLY A 512 -3.53 -24.00 -31.88
CA GLY A 512 -2.53 -23.07 -31.34
C GLY A 512 -1.72 -23.60 -30.15
N ASP A 513 -0.40 -23.39 -30.14
CA ASP A 513 0.53 -23.91 -29.11
C ASP A 513 0.30 -23.30 -27.71
N ILE A 514 -0.25 -22.09 -27.65
CA ILE A 514 -0.55 -21.39 -26.38
C ILE A 514 -1.76 -22.02 -25.68
N GLY A 515 -2.79 -22.42 -26.45
CA GLY A 515 -3.96 -23.12 -25.93
C GLY A 515 -3.59 -24.48 -25.35
N ARG A 516 -2.74 -25.24 -26.05
CA ARG A 516 -2.21 -26.53 -25.57
C ARG A 516 -1.38 -26.42 -24.29
N LYS A 517 -0.51 -25.41 -24.17
CA LYS A 517 0.28 -25.20 -22.93
C LYS A 517 -0.58 -24.86 -21.73
N LYS A 518 -1.50 -23.90 -21.88
CA LYS A 518 -2.48 -23.58 -20.82
C LYS A 518 -3.32 -24.79 -20.48
N LYS A 519 -3.70 -25.60 -21.48
CA LYS A 519 -4.47 -26.83 -21.29
C LYS A 519 -3.71 -27.84 -20.41
N ALA A 520 -2.44 -28.10 -20.77
CA ALA A 520 -1.58 -28.99 -20.01
C ALA A 520 -1.32 -28.51 -18.57
N GLU A 521 -1.14 -27.20 -18.35
CA GLU A 521 -0.93 -26.64 -17.01
C GLU A 521 -2.10 -26.89 -16.05
N TRP A 522 -3.35 -26.69 -16.48
CA TRP A 522 -4.49 -26.94 -15.60
C TRP A 522 -4.80 -28.45 -15.46
N GLN A 523 -4.56 -29.25 -16.51
CA GLN A 523 -4.67 -30.72 -16.43
C GLN A 523 -3.70 -31.27 -15.40
N ALA A 524 -2.43 -30.84 -15.46
CA ALA A 524 -1.41 -31.22 -14.48
C ALA A 524 -1.82 -30.81 -13.06
N TRP A 525 -2.27 -29.56 -12.86
CA TRP A 525 -2.74 -29.09 -11.56
C TRP A 525 -3.94 -29.89 -11.02
N ALA A 526 -4.94 -30.18 -11.86
CA ALA A 526 -6.12 -30.92 -11.44
C ALA A 526 -5.80 -32.41 -11.19
N GLN A 527 -4.87 -32.99 -11.95
CA GLN A 527 -4.39 -34.35 -11.72
C GLN A 527 -3.60 -34.43 -10.41
N GLU A 528 -2.67 -33.51 -10.18
CA GLU A 528 -1.91 -33.38 -8.93
C GLU A 528 -2.87 -33.26 -7.73
N LEU A 529 -3.84 -32.34 -7.81
CA LEU A 529 -4.82 -32.13 -6.74
C LEU A 529 -5.69 -33.37 -6.47
N ARG A 530 -6.10 -34.13 -7.50
CA ARG A 530 -6.84 -35.40 -7.32
C ARG A 530 -5.98 -36.45 -6.62
N THR A 531 -4.74 -36.63 -7.08
CA THR A 531 -3.82 -37.60 -6.48
C THR A 531 -3.54 -37.25 -5.02
N GLU A 532 -3.38 -35.97 -4.73
CA GLU A 532 -3.17 -35.47 -3.38
C GLU A 532 -4.39 -35.70 -2.49
N ALA A 533 -5.60 -35.37 -2.97
CA ALA A 533 -6.83 -35.53 -2.20
C ALA A 533 -7.09 -36.99 -1.80
N MET A 534 -6.83 -37.94 -2.69
CA MET A 534 -6.99 -39.37 -2.40
C MET A 534 -5.89 -39.92 -1.47
N GLY A 535 -4.70 -39.32 -1.50
CA GLY A 535 -3.55 -39.69 -0.67
C GLY A 535 -3.41 -38.94 0.66
N ILE A 536 -4.25 -37.92 0.92
CA ILE A 536 -3.98 -36.90 1.95
C ILE A 536 -3.79 -37.46 3.36
N LEU A 537 -4.61 -38.43 3.77
CA LEU A 537 -4.49 -39.06 5.10
C LEU A 537 -3.26 -39.95 5.20
N ASN A 538 -2.88 -40.63 4.11
CA ASN A 538 -1.67 -41.43 4.07
C ASN A 538 -0.44 -40.53 4.20
N THR A 539 -0.38 -39.40 3.48
CA THR A 539 0.68 -38.40 3.66
C THR A 539 0.78 -37.91 5.10
N PHE A 540 -0.34 -37.67 5.79
CA PHE A 540 -0.31 -37.26 7.20
C PHE A 540 0.25 -38.36 8.13
N ARG A 541 -0.11 -39.64 7.89
CA ARG A 541 0.37 -40.79 8.66
C ARG A 541 1.84 -41.12 8.43
N TYR A 542 2.31 -41.05 7.19
CA TYR A 542 3.72 -41.28 6.85
C TYR A 542 4.64 -40.25 7.55
N GLU A 543 4.17 -39.03 7.76
CA GLU A 543 4.92 -38.01 8.51
C GLU A 543 4.82 -38.11 10.03
N GLU A 544 3.79 -38.77 10.56
CA GLU A 544 3.69 -39.07 12.01
C GLU A 544 4.65 -40.18 12.43
N THR A 545 4.96 -41.09 11.51
CA THR A 545 5.83 -42.26 11.74
C THR A 545 7.31 -42.01 11.49
N GLN A 546 7.69 -40.87 10.89
CA GLN A 546 9.09 -40.43 10.87
C GLN A 546 9.42 -39.73 12.21
N PRO A 547 10.25 -40.32 13.08
CA PRO A 547 10.81 -39.58 14.20
C PRO A 547 11.70 -38.47 13.63
N ALA A 548 11.66 -37.28 14.24
CA ALA A 548 12.56 -36.19 13.93
C ALA A 548 14.01 -36.73 13.96
N GLN A 549 14.62 -36.89 12.79
CA GLN A 549 16.05 -37.19 12.71
C GLN A 549 16.77 -35.88 13.02
N ASP A 550 17.40 -35.82 14.19
CA ASP A 550 18.39 -34.80 14.51
C ASP A 550 19.42 -34.71 13.37
N PRO A 551 19.58 -33.55 12.70
CA PRO A 551 20.56 -33.38 11.62
C PRO A 551 22.01 -33.62 12.06
N MET A 552 22.31 -33.67 13.36
CA MET A 552 23.67 -33.86 13.86
C MET A 552 24.16 -35.32 13.90
N SER A 553 23.29 -36.32 13.80
CA SER A 553 23.70 -37.73 13.97
C SER A 553 24.02 -38.48 12.67
N GLN A 554 23.71 -37.92 11.50
CA GLN A 554 23.97 -38.57 10.20
C GLN A 554 25.31 -38.20 9.55
N ALA A 555 25.96 -37.11 9.97
CA ALA A 555 27.26 -36.71 9.45
C ALA A 555 28.43 -37.64 9.91
N GLN A 556 28.22 -38.47 10.93
CA GLN A 556 29.27 -39.34 11.49
C GLN A 556 29.20 -40.82 11.09
N ARG A 557 28.23 -41.23 10.26
CA ARG A 557 28.08 -42.65 9.85
C ARG A 557 28.52 -43.00 8.43
N ASN A 558 28.75 -42.04 7.55
CA ASN A 558 29.08 -42.31 6.14
C ASN A 558 30.59 -42.19 5.79
N SER A 559 31.49 -42.24 6.75
CA SER A 559 32.94 -42.12 6.52
C SER A 559 33.72 -43.42 6.73
N LYS A 560 33.18 -44.59 6.37
CA LYS A 560 33.98 -45.83 6.27
C LYS A 560 33.34 -46.89 5.36
N ALA A 561 34.18 -47.41 4.46
CA ALA A 561 34.02 -48.52 3.51
C ALA A 561 33.16 -48.22 2.27
N ASP A 562 33.47 -48.64 1.05
CA ASP A 562 34.68 -49.06 0.33
C ASP A 562 34.15 -49.25 -1.13
N GLU A 563 35.00 -49.00 -2.13
CA GLU A 563 34.68 -49.09 -3.58
C GLU A 563 34.08 -50.46 -4.01
N PRO A 564 33.37 -50.54 -5.16
CA PRO A 564 34.10 -50.97 -6.37
C PRO A 564 33.61 -50.45 -7.74
N SER A 565 34.61 -50.19 -8.59
CA SER A 565 34.72 -50.51 -10.03
C SER A 565 33.69 -49.98 -11.05
N ILE A 566 34.13 -49.00 -11.84
CA ILE A 566 33.72 -48.77 -13.23
C ILE A 566 34.76 -49.46 -14.13
N ASP A 567 34.31 -50.15 -15.17
CA ASP A 567 35.14 -50.42 -16.35
C ASP A 567 34.24 -50.55 -17.61
N PRO A 568 34.78 -50.40 -18.84
CA PRO A 568 34.56 -49.17 -19.60
C PRO A 568 34.14 -49.49 -21.04
N SER A 569 33.45 -48.58 -21.73
CA SER A 569 33.61 -48.53 -23.19
C SER A 569 33.27 -47.16 -23.77
N LEU A 570 34.26 -46.66 -24.52
CA LEU A 570 34.19 -45.65 -25.59
C LEU A 570 34.24 -44.19 -25.16
N ALA A 571 35.43 -43.84 -24.68
CA ALA A 571 36.10 -42.59 -24.99
C ALA A 571 36.25 -42.38 -26.52
N GLN A 572 35.99 -41.16 -27.00
CA GLN A 572 36.98 -40.25 -27.61
C GLN A 572 36.36 -39.29 -28.64
N LYS A 573 36.25 -38.02 -28.23
CA LYS A 573 36.62 -36.78 -28.95
C LYS A 573 36.01 -35.61 -28.16
N GLN A 574 36.70 -34.61 -27.64
CA GLN A 574 38.02 -34.00 -27.90
C GLN A 574 38.52 -33.48 -26.54
N SER A 575 39.71 -33.83 -26.01
CA SER A 575 41.02 -33.19 -26.26
C SER A 575 40.93 -31.67 -26.35
N SER A 576 41.65 -30.82 -25.63
CA SER A 576 42.87 -30.94 -24.80
C SER A 576 43.16 -29.48 -24.40
N ALA A 577 43.22 -29.11 -23.13
CA ALA A 577 44.30 -29.34 -22.16
C ALA A 577 45.28 -28.15 -22.06
N ALA A 578 45.61 -27.89 -20.79
CA ALA A 578 46.82 -27.28 -20.23
C ALA A 578 46.90 -25.74 -20.20
N ALA A 579 47.44 -25.11 -19.15
CA ALA A 579 47.74 -25.49 -17.77
C ALA A 579 48.10 -24.17 -17.04
N GLU A 580 47.80 -24.11 -15.75
CA GLU A 580 48.28 -23.14 -14.73
C GLU A 580 49.84 -23.06 -14.67
N PRO A 581 50.53 -22.13 -13.95
CA PRO A 581 50.14 -21.50 -12.66
C PRO A 581 50.66 -20.09 -12.29
N ASP A 582 50.18 -19.64 -11.11
CA ASP A 582 50.70 -18.66 -10.14
C ASP A 582 50.98 -17.19 -10.55
N SER A 583 50.22 -16.28 -9.94
CA SER A 583 50.75 -15.07 -9.28
C SER A 583 49.64 -14.29 -8.60
N ASP A 584 49.89 -13.90 -7.35
CA ASP A 584 49.10 -13.02 -6.50
C ASP A 584 48.55 -11.78 -7.22
N ASP A 585 47.24 -11.51 -7.12
CA ASP A 585 46.76 -10.13 -6.98
C ASP A 585 45.36 -10.08 -6.33
N ASP A 586 45.32 -9.35 -5.23
CA ASP A 586 44.17 -9.03 -4.41
C ASP A 586 43.44 -7.86 -5.08
N SER A 587 42.18 -8.01 -5.51
CA SER A 587 41.33 -6.84 -5.79
C SER A 587 39.83 -7.14 -5.76
N LEU A 588 39.22 -6.61 -4.70
CA LEU A 588 37.80 -6.39 -4.48
C LEU A 588 37.08 -5.89 -5.74
N VAL A 589 36.08 -6.64 -6.20
CA VAL A 589 34.97 -6.10 -6.99
C VAL A 589 33.77 -5.95 -6.06
N GLY A 590 33.53 -4.71 -5.60
CA GLY A 590 32.34 -4.33 -4.86
C GLY A 590 31.09 -4.33 -5.75
N TYR A 591 29.99 -4.82 -5.19
CA TYR A 591 28.67 -4.90 -5.81
C TYR A 591 28.16 -3.55 -6.37
N THR A 592 28.03 -3.44 -7.69
CA THR A 592 27.22 -2.42 -8.35
C THR A 592 25.88 -3.02 -8.77
N SER A 593 24.80 -2.73 -8.05
CA SER A 593 23.43 -3.01 -8.49
C SER A 593 22.69 -1.71 -8.82
N PRO A 594 22.32 -1.43 -10.08
CA PRO A 594 21.42 -0.34 -10.40
C PRO A 594 19.98 -0.80 -10.16
N SER A 595 19.54 -0.76 -8.90
CA SER A 595 18.13 -1.01 -8.55
C SER A 595 17.40 0.34 -8.46
N PRO A 596 16.37 0.60 -9.30
CA PRO A 596 15.63 1.87 -9.29
C PRO A 596 14.86 2.16 -8.00
N THR A 597 14.85 1.21 -7.05
CA THR A 597 14.09 1.23 -5.79
C THR A 597 14.94 1.52 -4.54
N SER A 598 16.27 1.67 -4.67
CA SER A 598 17.14 1.93 -3.52
C SER A 598 17.14 3.41 -3.12
N SER A 599 16.95 3.70 -1.83
CA SER A 599 17.07 5.03 -1.22
C SER A 599 18.49 5.36 -0.75
N ARG A 600 19.44 4.41 -0.85
CA ARG A 600 20.84 4.63 -0.49
C ARG A 600 21.65 5.08 -1.70
N ALA A 601 22.45 6.14 -1.53
CA ALA A 601 23.49 6.50 -2.48
C ALA A 601 24.52 5.35 -2.60
N PRO A 602 25.08 5.11 -3.79
CA PRO A 602 26.17 4.14 -3.95
C PRO A 602 27.40 4.58 -3.15
N SER A 603 28.12 3.61 -2.58
CA SER A 603 29.39 3.86 -1.88
C SER A 603 30.43 4.37 -2.90
N PRO A 604 31.18 5.43 -2.59
CA PRO A 604 32.20 5.94 -3.50
C PRO A 604 33.29 4.89 -3.72
N THR A 605 33.73 4.77 -4.96
CA THR A 605 34.82 3.86 -5.35
C THR A 605 36.18 4.43 -4.93
N PRO A 606 37.21 3.59 -4.72
CA PRO A 606 38.55 4.04 -4.33
C PRO A 606 39.17 5.04 -5.33
N SER A 607 38.81 4.94 -6.61
CA SER A 607 39.22 5.85 -7.68
C SER A 607 38.59 7.25 -7.56
N GLU A 608 37.37 7.35 -7.02
CA GLU A 608 36.68 8.63 -6.76
C GLU A 608 37.22 9.34 -5.51
N LEU A 609 37.93 8.62 -4.63
CA LEU A 609 38.58 9.18 -3.45
C LEU A 609 39.89 9.93 -3.77
N ALA A 610 40.47 9.69 -4.96
CA ALA A 610 41.81 10.16 -5.33
C ALA A 610 41.85 11.58 -5.91
N ASP A 611 40.73 12.11 -6.43
CA ASP A 611 40.69 13.44 -7.05
C ASP A 611 39.90 14.46 -6.17
N PRO A 612 40.58 15.41 -5.51
CA PRO A 612 39.91 16.38 -4.65
C PRO A 612 39.05 17.40 -5.40
N THR A 613 39.07 17.41 -6.74
CA THR A 613 38.25 18.32 -7.58
C THR A 613 36.88 17.73 -7.99
N LEU A 614 36.66 16.42 -7.80
CA LEU A 614 35.44 15.69 -8.21
C LEU A 614 34.48 15.36 -7.05
N ARG A 615 34.63 16.01 -5.89
CA ARG A 615 33.80 15.74 -4.69
C ARG A 615 32.37 16.29 -4.81
N ARG A 616 31.53 15.69 -5.64
CA ARG A 616 30.07 15.92 -5.60
C ARG A 616 29.39 14.79 -4.87
N ARG A 617 28.75 15.11 -3.74
CA ARG A 617 27.94 14.13 -3.00
C ARG A 617 26.65 13.88 -3.79
N PRO A 618 26.25 12.62 -4.02
CA PRO A 618 24.98 12.32 -4.67
C PRO A 618 23.84 12.89 -3.82
N MET A 619 22.96 13.67 -4.45
CA MET A 619 21.83 14.28 -3.76
C MET A 619 20.84 13.20 -3.33
N PRO A 620 20.39 13.21 -2.06
CA PRO A 620 19.44 12.22 -1.58
C PRO A 620 18.10 12.38 -2.32
N ARG A 621 17.47 11.26 -2.67
CA ARG A 621 16.13 11.25 -3.27
C ARG A 621 15.11 11.72 -2.22
N PRO A 622 14.21 12.68 -2.54
CA PRO A 622 13.26 13.22 -1.58
C PRO A 622 12.21 12.17 -1.18
N VAL A 623 11.93 12.06 0.12
CA VAL A 623 10.92 11.14 0.69
C VAL A 623 9.66 11.90 1.11
N TYR A 624 9.78 13.18 1.44
CA TYR A 624 8.68 14.06 1.81
C TYR A 624 8.41 15.13 0.75
N LEU A 625 7.15 15.56 0.63
CA LEU A 625 6.74 16.60 -0.32
C LEU A 625 7.32 17.99 0.03
N ALA A 626 7.58 18.23 1.32
CA ALA A 626 8.29 19.44 1.75
C ALA A 626 9.75 19.45 1.26
N GLU A 627 10.44 18.30 1.27
CA GLU A 627 11.80 18.17 0.74
C GLU A 627 11.82 18.35 -0.78
N LEU A 628 10.81 17.80 -1.48
CA LEU A 628 10.63 18.02 -2.92
C LEU A 628 10.49 19.52 -3.24
N GLY A 629 9.72 20.26 -2.43
CA GLY A 629 9.62 21.71 -2.56
C GLY A 629 10.93 22.42 -2.25
N ALA A 630 11.65 21.99 -1.21
CA ALA A 630 12.94 22.57 -0.83
C ALA A 630 14.01 22.41 -1.92
N LEU A 631 14.02 21.28 -2.66
CA LEU A 631 14.93 21.07 -3.80
C LEU A 631 14.81 22.17 -4.86
N LEU A 632 13.59 22.68 -5.07
CA LEU A 632 13.28 23.73 -6.06
C LEU A 632 13.49 25.16 -5.52
N VAL A 633 13.56 25.36 -4.20
CA VAL A 633 13.62 26.69 -3.56
C VAL A 633 15.01 27.03 -3.02
N GLU A 634 15.70 26.10 -2.36
CA GLU A 634 16.93 26.39 -1.61
C GLU A 634 18.17 25.74 -2.25
N ALA A 635 19.19 26.54 -2.56
CA ALA A 635 20.55 26.01 -2.66
C ALA A 635 20.96 25.43 -1.29
N PRO A 636 21.66 24.28 -1.22
CA PRO A 636 21.93 23.62 0.04
C PRO A 636 22.72 24.55 0.96
N LYS A 637 22.12 24.93 2.10
CA LYS A 637 22.88 25.34 3.27
C LYS A 637 23.52 24.07 3.82
N ASN A 638 24.60 23.62 3.18
CA ASN A 638 25.43 22.58 3.76
C ASN A 638 25.94 23.12 5.10
N ALA A 639 25.54 22.42 6.17
CA ALA A 639 26.17 22.49 7.46
C ALA A 639 27.66 22.21 7.28
N VAL A 640 28.45 23.27 7.29
CA VAL A 640 29.85 23.18 7.69
C VAL A 640 29.85 23.50 9.18
N GLU A 641 29.73 22.45 10.00
CA GLU A 641 30.36 22.48 11.31
C GLU A 641 31.86 22.62 11.07
N VAL A 642 32.35 23.86 11.13
CA VAL A 642 33.76 24.11 11.38
C VAL A 642 33.98 23.69 12.83
N GLN A 643 34.76 22.63 13.03
CA GLN A 643 35.30 22.27 14.34
C GLN A 643 35.89 23.53 14.99
N PRO A 644 35.62 23.82 16.27
CA PRO A 644 36.31 24.91 16.93
C PRO A 644 37.79 24.51 17.03
N ALA A 645 38.63 25.20 16.27
CA ALA A 645 40.05 25.22 16.54
C ALA A 645 40.25 25.80 17.95
N GLU A 646 40.98 25.06 18.77
CA GLU A 646 41.48 25.51 20.06
C GLU A 646 42.19 26.85 19.91
N GLY A 647 41.82 27.85 20.72
CA GLY A 647 42.64 29.03 20.91
C GLY A 647 41.89 30.35 21.05
N PHE A 648 41.90 30.86 22.29
CA PHE A 648 41.67 32.24 22.71
C PHE A 648 40.21 32.78 22.68
N GLY A 649 39.74 33.10 23.88
CA GLY A 649 38.36 33.46 24.16
C GLY A 649 37.99 34.93 23.94
N LEU A 650 36.67 35.16 23.95
CA LEU A 650 35.97 36.26 24.64
C LEU A 650 34.47 36.23 24.26
N GLY A 651 33.62 35.92 25.24
CA GLY A 651 32.29 36.52 25.46
C GLY A 651 31.14 36.26 24.48
N ASN A 652 30.04 35.70 25.01
CA ASN A 652 28.73 35.64 24.37
C ASN A 652 28.14 37.04 24.09
N LYS A 653 27.72 37.27 22.83
CA LYS A 653 26.65 38.23 22.51
C LYS A 653 25.67 37.63 21.51
N THR A 654 24.44 37.47 21.99
CA THR A 654 23.21 37.31 21.21
C THR A 654 23.03 38.50 20.25
N ARG A 655 22.72 38.22 18.97
CA ARG A 655 22.11 39.23 18.10
C ARG A 655 21.12 38.59 17.12
N ARG A 656 19.83 38.84 17.36
CA ARG A 656 18.80 38.86 16.32
C ARG A 656 19.18 39.94 15.31
N GLY A 657 19.08 39.63 14.03
CA GLY A 657 19.27 40.62 12.96
C GLY A 657 18.84 40.08 11.61
N MET A 658 17.59 40.39 11.25
CA MET A 658 17.18 40.59 9.86
C MET A 658 18.18 41.54 9.19
N GLY A 659 18.72 41.17 8.03
CA GLY A 659 19.66 42.01 7.28
C GLY A 659 20.02 41.42 5.92
N ILE A 660 19.35 41.93 4.90
CA ILE A 660 19.74 41.85 3.49
C ILE A 660 21.16 42.41 3.34
N THR A 661 22.13 41.59 2.92
CA THR A 661 23.29 42.03 2.12
C THR A 661 23.68 40.89 1.18
N GLY A 662 23.80 41.20 -0.11
CA GLY A 662 24.22 40.27 -1.14
C GLY A 662 25.69 39.90 -1.02
N GLY A 663 25.99 38.64 -1.36
CA GLY A 663 27.31 38.11 -1.62
C GLY A 663 27.17 36.94 -2.59
N ARG A 664 27.60 37.15 -3.83
CA ARG A 664 27.69 36.11 -4.87
C ARG A 664 28.68 35.03 -4.44
N GLY A 665 28.31 33.78 -4.68
CA GLY A 665 29.17 32.60 -4.63
C GLY A 665 28.28 31.39 -4.87
N GLY A 666 28.10 31.02 -6.13
CA GLY A 666 27.10 30.07 -6.58
C GLY A 666 27.20 28.72 -5.89
N GLY A 667 26.04 28.14 -5.55
CA GLY A 667 25.92 26.69 -5.71
C GLY A 667 26.13 26.42 -7.20
N ASP A 668 26.98 25.45 -7.52
CA ASP A 668 27.35 25.15 -8.91
C ASP A 668 26.07 25.09 -9.76
N ALA A 669 26.05 25.77 -10.91
CA ALA A 669 24.91 25.70 -11.84
C ALA A 669 24.56 24.25 -12.20
N GLU A 670 25.54 23.35 -12.09
CA GLU A 670 25.39 21.90 -12.25
C GLU A 670 24.66 21.24 -11.06
N ASP A 671 24.85 21.71 -9.82
CA ASP A 671 24.08 21.24 -8.66
C ASP A 671 22.63 21.72 -8.72
N GLU A 672 22.38 22.95 -9.17
CA GLU A 672 21.01 23.44 -9.40
C GLU A 672 20.32 22.69 -10.53
N LYS A 673 21.02 22.45 -11.65
CA LYS A 673 20.55 21.59 -12.74
C LYS A 673 20.14 20.22 -12.22
N ALA A 674 21.02 19.56 -11.47
CA ALA A 674 20.77 18.22 -10.97
C ALA A 674 19.61 18.17 -9.95
N ARG A 675 19.42 19.22 -9.12
CA ARG A 675 18.28 19.31 -8.18
C ARG A 675 16.95 19.39 -8.92
N VAL A 676 16.89 20.25 -9.93
CA VAL A 676 15.69 20.42 -10.75
C VAL A 676 15.38 19.14 -11.52
N GLU A 677 16.40 18.49 -12.07
CA GLU A 677 16.25 17.21 -12.77
C GLU A 677 15.71 16.10 -11.86
N LEU A 678 16.26 15.97 -10.65
CA LEU A 678 15.82 14.99 -9.65
C LEU A 678 14.39 15.26 -9.17
N ALA A 679 14.03 16.53 -8.92
CA ALA A 679 12.68 16.91 -8.52
C ALA A 679 11.64 16.58 -9.60
N LEU A 680 11.98 16.76 -10.88
CA LEU A 680 11.13 16.43 -12.02
C LEU A 680 11.02 14.90 -12.24
N GLU A 681 12.09 14.15 -12.00
CA GLU A 681 12.09 12.68 -12.12
C GLU A 681 11.18 12.03 -11.06
N VAL A 682 11.31 12.44 -9.79
CA VAL A 682 10.65 11.79 -8.66
C VAL A 682 9.27 12.39 -8.35
N GLY A 683 9.03 13.66 -8.69
CA GLY A 683 7.88 14.42 -8.21
C GLY A 683 6.52 13.79 -8.50
N ALA A 684 6.31 13.27 -9.72
CA ALA A 684 5.01 12.72 -10.12
C ALA A 684 4.70 11.38 -9.44
N GLU A 685 5.73 10.59 -9.14
CA GLU A 685 5.61 9.32 -8.42
C GLU A 685 5.41 9.58 -6.92
N LEU A 686 6.16 10.52 -6.35
CA LEU A 686 6.07 10.86 -4.93
C LEU A 686 4.70 11.43 -4.56
N VAL A 687 4.16 12.34 -5.38
CA VAL A 687 2.80 12.90 -5.18
C VAL A 687 1.74 11.79 -5.18
N ARG A 688 1.84 10.83 -6.11
CA ARG A 688 0.90 9.70 -6.18
C ARG A 688 1.07 8.72 -5.02
N LYS A 689 2.31 8.46 -4.57
CA LYS A 689 2.61 7.62 -3.40
C LYS A 689 2.09 8.22 -2.09
N LYS A 690 2.16 9.55 -1.95
CA LYS A 690 1.70 10.29 -0.77
C LYS A 690 0.21 10.61 -0.78
N ARG A 691 -0.52 10.08 -1.77
CA ARG A 691 -1.98 10.18 -1.85
C ARG A 691 -2.62 9.46 -0.67
N GLY A 692 -3.37 10.18 0.16
CA GLY A 692 -4.00 9.64 1.37
C GLY A 692 -3.04 9.42 2.55
N TYR A 693 -1.78 9.87 2.45
CA TYR A 693 -0.80 9.80 3.54
C TYR A 693 -0.90 11.07 4.41
N GLY A 694 -1.77 11.03 5.42
CA GLY A 694 -1.99 12.15 6.35
C GLY A 694 -2.39 13.46 5.65
N SER A 695 -2.06 14.61 6.26
CA SER A 695 -2.28 15.95 5.70
C SER A 695 -1.10 16.48 4.85
N GLU A 696 -0.04 15.68 4.68
CA GLU A 696 1.23 16.11 4.06
C GLU A 696 1.02 16.67 2.64
N LEU A 697 0.24 15.98 1.80
CA LEU A 697 -0.05 16.43 0.44
C LEU A 697 -0.88 17.71 0.44
N GLU A 698 -1.89 17.81 1.30
CA GLU A 698 -2.77 18.97 1.35
C GLU A 698 -2.05 20.24 1.84
N GLU A 699 -1.08 20.10 2.74
CA GLU A 699 -0.29 21.22 3.26
C GLU A 699 0.71 21.75 2.22
N ASN A 700 1.24 20.86 1.38
CA ASN A 700 2.29 21.19 0.41
C ASN A 700 1.79 21.43 -1.03
N ALA A 701 0.58 20.98 -1.38
CA ALA A 701 0.06 21.01 -2.76
C ALA A 701 0.07 22.40 -3.40
N ILE A 702 -0.31 23.44 -2.65
CA ILE A 702 -0.35 24.83 -3.15
C ILE A 702 1.07 25.30 -3.50
N ASN A 703 2.02 25.12 -2.58
CA ASN A 703 3.41 25.52 -2.77
C ASN A 703 4.04 24.77 -3.96
N LEU A 704 3.84 23.45 -4.05
CA LEU A 704 4.33 22.65 -5.17
C LEU A 704 3.72 23.10 -6.50
N ALA A 705 2.43 23.44 -6.54
CA ALA A 705 1.79 23.95 -7.74
C ALA A 705 2.48 25.25 -8.21
N TYR A 706 2.71 26.22 -7.32
CA TYR A 706 3.44 27.46 -7.65
C TYR A 706 4.84 27.17 -8.20
N LEU A 707 5.59 26.27 -7.56
CA LEU A 707 6.95 25.93 -7.96
C LEU A 707 7.00 25.29 -9.35
N PHE A 708 6.19 24.25 -9.60
CA PHE A 708 6.21 23.56 -10.89
C PHE A 708 5.58 24.37 -12.04
N MET A 709 4.61 25.26 -11.77
CA MET A 709 4.09 26.19 -12.79
C MET A 709 5.13 27.26 -13.17
N GLY A 710 5.86 27.78 -12.18
CA GLY A 710 6.88 28.82 -12.37
C GLY A 710 8.19 28.31 -12.97
N LEU A 711 8.44 27.00 -12.92
CA LEU A 711 9.69 26.39 -13.37
C LEU A 711 9.93 26.60 -14.88
N GLN A 712 11.12 27.07 -15.25
CA GLN A 712 11.55 27.26 -16.63
C GLN A 712 12.73 26.35 -16.96
N ASP A 713 12.85 25.95 -18.22
CA ASP A 713 13.94 25.10 -18.68
C ASP A 713 15.21 25.93 -18.95
N ASN A 714 15.88 26.32 -17.86
CA ASN A 714 17.10 27.12 -17.91
C ASN A 714 18.34 26.28 -18.28
N TYR A 715 18.25 24.95 -18.15
CA TYR A 715 19.38 24.02 -18.24
C TYR A 715 19.27 23.03 -19.42
N GLU A 716 18.25 23.18 -20.26
CA GLU A 716 17.93 22.30 -21.39
C GLU A 716 17.84 20.83 -20.95
N LEU A 717 17.00 20.57 -19.94
CA LEU A 717 16.83 19.26 -19.35
C LEU A 717 16.03 18.31 -20.25
N ASP A 718 16.46 17.05 -20.30
CA ASP A 718 15.78 16.03 -21.09
C ASP A 718 14.34 15.80 -20.61
N ARG A 719 13.39 15.87 -21.55
CA ARG A 719 11.95 15.67 -21.30
C ARG A 719 11.40 16.60 -20.21
N PHE A 720 12.00 17.77 -20.00
CA PHE A 720 11.62 18.73 -18.98
C PHE A 720 10.11 19.03 -18.98
N GLU A 721 9.59 19.43 -20.14
CA GLU A 721 8.19 19.81 -20.31
C GLU A 721 7.22 18.66 -19.98
N GLU A 722 7.59 17.45 -20.38
CA GLU A 722 6.81 16.25 -20.11
C GLU A 722 6.81 15.88 -18.63
N ARG A 723 7.97 15.92 -17.97
CA ARG A 723 8.07 15.65 -16.53
C ARG A 723 7.29 16.69 -15.74
N ARG A 724 7.44 17.99 -16.08
CA ARG A 724 6.69 19.09 -15.48
C ARG A 724 5.18 18.89 -15.62
N GLN A 725 4.73 18.53 -16.83
CA GLN A 725 3.33 18.19 -17.10
C GLN A 725 2.86 17.02 -16.22
N SER A 726 3.64 15.95 -16.12
CA SER A 726 3.29 14.76 -15.33
C SER A 726 3.13 15.06 -13.84
N VAL A 727 3.99 15.91 -13.27
CA VAL A 727 3.87 16.32 -11.86
C VAL A 727 2.61 17.15 -11.63
N LEU A 728 2.33 18.11 -12.51
CA LEU A 728 1.13 18.96 -12.38
C LEU A 728 -0.16 18.14 -12.56
N VAL A 729 -0.21 17.19 -13.49
CA VAL A 729 -1.32 16.25 -13.64
C VAL A 729 -1.50 15.42 -12.37
N ALA A 730 -0.40 14.90 -11.79
CA ALA A 730 -0.43 14.15 -10.54
C ALA A 730 -1.00 14.97 -9.37
N LEU A 731 -0.60 16.24 -9.26
CA LEU A 731 -1.11 17.16 -8.23
C LEU A 731 -2.61 17.41 -8.39
N VAL A 732 -3.09 17.66 -9.61
CA VAL A 732 -4.52 17.85 -9.91
C VAL A 732 -5.32 16.58 -9.61
N ALA A 733 -4.81 15.40 -9.97
CA ALA A 733 -5.50 14.13 -9.74
C ALA A 733 -5.47 13.64 -8.27
N CYS A 734 -4.44 14.02 -7.49
CA CYS A 734 -4.29 13.59 -6.10
C CYS A 734 -4.85 14.59 -5.09
N CYS A 735 -4.82 15.90 -5.37
CA CYS A 735 -5.35 16.96 -4.50
C CYS A 735 -6.13 18.01 -5.30
N PRO A 736 -7.28 17.64 -5.92
CA PRO A 736 -8.03 18.53 -6.81
C PRO A 736 -8.54 19.79 -6.14
N THR A 737 -8.93 19.72 -4.87
CA THR A 737 -9.54 20.85 -4.12
C THR A 737 -8.59 22.02 -3.89
N LYS A 738 -7.28 21.79 -3.85
CA LYS A 738 -6.27 22.86 -3.67
C LYS A 738 -5.49 23.14 -4.94
N ALA A 739 -5.09 22.10 -5.67
CA ALA A 739 -4.24 22.26 -6.86
C ALA A 739 -5.00 22.91 -8.02
N ALA A 740 -6.23 22.48 -8.32
CA ALA A 740 -6.98 23.00 -9.47
C ALA A 740 -7.35 24.49 -9.33
N PRO A 741 -7.91 24.96 -8.20
CA PRO A 741 -8.19 26.40 -8.02
C PRO A 741 -6.92 27.25 -8.07
N THR A 742 -5.81 26.75 -7.52
CA THR A 742 -4.51 27.45 -7.57
C THR A 742 -4.05 27.62 -9.02
N ILE A 743 -4.09 26.54 -9.82
CA ILE A 743 -3.70 26.59 -11.24
C ILE A 743 -4.63 27.54 -12.03
N ILE A 744 -5.94 27.46 -11.80
CA ILE A 744 -6.94 28.31 -12.48
C ILE A 744 -6.72 29.78 -12.13
N GLU A 745 -6.46 30.09 -10.85
CA GLU A 745 -6.13 31.45 -10.43
C GLU A 745 -4.85 31.93 -11.12
N GLN A 746 -3.78 31.13 -11.09
CA GLN A 746 -2.48 31.46 -11.68
C GLN A 746 -2.52 31.62 -13.21
N PHE A 747 -3.37 30.90 -13.91
CA PHE A 747 -3.53 31.03 -15.37
C PHE A 747 -3.84 32.47 -15.81
N PHE A 748 -4.67 33.20 -15.05
CA PHE A 748 -5.07 34.57 -15.36
C PHE A 748 -4.06 35.64 -14.91
N HIS A 749 -2.97 35.27 -14.24
CA HIS A 749 -1.90 36.21 -13.93
C HIS A 749 -1.07 36.55 -15.18
N HIS A 750 -0.61 37.80 -15.25
CA HIS A 750 0.11 38.35 -16.41
C HIS A 750 1.56 37.87 -16.55
N GLN A 751 2.10 37.12 -15.58
CA GLN A 751 3.54 36.80 -15.47
C GLN A 751 3.95 35.50 -16.20
N TYR A 752 3.00 34.66 -16.60
CA TYR A 752 3.29 33.38 -17.25
C TYR A 752 3.42 33.50 -18.78
N SER A 753 4.22 32.61 -19.36
CA SER A 753 4.35 32.45 -20.81
C SER A 753 3.19 31.63 -21.40
N THR A 754 3.02 31.67 -22.73
CA THR A 754 2.04 30.83 -23.44
C THR A 754 2.28 29.33 -23.21
N SER A 755 3.55 28.89 -23.19
CA SER A 755 3.90 27.49 -22.92
C SER A 755 3.47 27.05 -21.52
N GLN A 756 3.75 27.86 -20.49
CA GLN A 756 3.32 27.57 -19.11
C GLN A 756 1.79 27.54 -18.99
N ARG A 757 1.09 28.44 -19.69
CA ARG A 757 -0.38 28.42 -19.73
C ARG A 757 -0.95 27.16 -20.39
N PHE A 758 -0.31 26.65 -21.45
CA PHE A 758 -0.67 25.36 -22.03
C PHE A 758 -0.41 24.21 -21.06
N THR A 759 0.71 24.21 -20.34
CA THR A 759 0.98 23.22 -19.29
C THR A 759 -0.12 23.22 -18.22
N MET A 760 -0.55 24.41 -17.76
CA MET A 760 -1.63 24.57 -16.78
C MET A 760 -2.95 23.99 -17.29
N LEU A 761 -3.36 24.35 -18.52
CA LEU A 761 -4.60 23.88 -19.13
C LEU A 761 -4.60 22.37 -19.40
N ASN A 762 -3.50 21.83 -19.93
CA ASN A 762 -3.30 20.40 -20.09
C ASN A 762 -3.37 19.67 -18.74
N ALA A 763 -2.82 20.25 -17.66
CA ALA A 763 -2.82 19.62 -16.34
C ALA A 763 -4.24 19.50 -15.77
N LEU A 764 -5.05 20.54 -15.96
CA LEU A 764 -6.47 20.53 -15.60
C LEU A 764 -7.25 19.48 -16.41
N ALA A 765 -7.08 19.45 -17.73
CA ALA A 765 -7.79 18.51 -18.61
C ALA A 765 -7.45 17.05 -18.30
N LEU A 766 -6.16 16.71 -18.24
CA LEU A 766 -5.71 15.33 -18.05
C LEU A 766 -5.95 14.87 -16.61
N GLY A 767 -5.74 15.73 -15.61
CA GLY A 767 -6.04 15.43 -14.20
C GLY A 767 -7.53 15.20 -13.94
N ALA A 768 -8.41 16.00 -14.57
CA ALA A 768 -9.85 15.78 -14.51
C ALA A 768 -10.29 14.46 -15.15
N ARG A 769 -9.70 14.09 -16.30
CA ARG A 769 -9.96 12.78 -16.93
C ARG A 769 -9.47 11.62 -16.07
N GLU A 770 -8.32 11.77 -15.41
CA GLU A 770 -7.82 10.79 -14.43
C GLU A 770 -8.81 10.60 -13.28
N LEU A 771 -9.35 11.69 -12.73
CA LEU A 771 -10.37 11.67 -11.68
C LEU A 771 -11.72 11.10 -12.14
N ALA A 772 -12.06 11.27 -13.41
CA ALA A 772 -13.28 10.74 -14.02
C ALA A 772 -13.13 9.29 -14.50
N GLY A 773 -11.94 8.68 -14.38
CA GLY A 773 -11.66 7.33 -14.87
C GLY A 773 -11.69 7.20 -16.39
N LEU A 774 -11.58 8.31 -17.12
CA LEU A 774 -11.59 8.35 -18.58
C LEU A 774 -10.18 8.10 -19.14
N PRO A 775 -10.04 7.54 -20.37
CA PRO A 775 -8.73 7.25 -20.94
C PRO A 775 -7.92 8.53 -21.13
N ILE A 776 -6.64 8.47 -20.75
CA ILE A 776 -5.70 9.58 -20.85
C ILE A 776 -4.72 9.28 -22.00
N PRO A 777 -4.42 10.25 -22.89
CA PRO A 777 -3.40 10.09 -23.91
C PRO A 777 -2.05 9.75 -23.27
N PRO A 778 -1.30 8.76 -23.79
CA PRO A 778 0.05 8.51 -23.30
C PRO A 778 0.92 9.76 -23.47
N PRO A 779 1.86 10.04 -22.55
CA PRO A 779 2.80 11.12 -22.74
C PRO A 779 3.65 10.85 -24.00
N PRO A 780 4.05 11.89 -24.76
CA PRO A 780 4.55 11.78 -26.13
C PRO A 780 5.80 10.88 -26.31
N SER A 781 6.55 10.61 -25.26
CA SER A 781 7.77 9.78 -25.29
C SER A 781 7.58 8.33 -24.80
N ASP A 782 6.39 7.96 -24.31
CA ASP A 782 6.06 6.57 -23.96
C ASP A 782 5.75 5.72 -25.21
N THR A 783 5.85 6.31 -26.40
CA THR A 783 5.92 5.58 -27.68
C THR A 783 7.18 4.71 -27.80
N SER A 784 8.20 4.93 -26.95
CA SER A 784 9.44 4.15 -26.90
C SER A 784 9.43 2.97 -25.93
N LYS A 785 8.39 2.83 -25.10
CA LYS A 785 8.14 1.59 -24.37
C LYS A 785 7.00 0.91 -25.08
N ARG A 786 7.34 -0.22 -25.70
CA ARG A 786 6.42 -1.27 -26.20
C ARG A 786 5.09 -1.18 -25.45
N PRO A 787 3.92 -1.31 -26.10
CA PRO A 787 2.65 -1.44 -25.38
C PRO A 787 2.91 -2.41 -24.25
N ARG A 788 2.69 -2.04 -22.97
CA ARG A 788 3.04 -2.89 -21.83
C ARG A 788 2.39 -4.25 -22.06
N VAL A 789 3.15 -5.16 -22.65
CA VAL A 789 2.75 -6.53 -22.90
C VAL A 789 3.11 -7.20 -21.60
N ASP A 790 2.08 -7.51 -20.83
CA ASP A 790 2.18 -7.92 -19.42
C ASP A 790 3.10 -9.12 -19.16
N PHE A 791 3.63 -9.81 -20.18
CA PHE A 791 4.56 -10.93 -19.98
C PHE A 791 5.61 -11.08 -21.10
N PRO A 792 6.88 -11.41 -20.75
CA PRO A 792 7.96 -11.71 -21.71
C PRO A 792 7.67 -12.86 -22.68
N SER A 793 6.69 -13.72 -22.38
CA SER A 793 6.30 -14.88 -23.20
C SER A 793 5.66 -14.53 -24.54
N LYS A 794 5.31 -13.26 -24.78
CA LYS A 794 4.72 -12.75 -26.02
C LYS A 794 5.72 -12.02 -26.94
N VAL A 795 7.00 -11.99 -26.56
CA VAL A 795 8.09 -11.35 -27.33
C VAL A 795 8.99 -12.45 -27.87
N LEU A 796 9.12 -12.51 -29.20
CA LEU A 796 10.11 -13.37 -29.86
C LEU A 796 11.52 -12.85 -29.59
N PRO A 797 12.57 -13.69 -29.68
CA PRO A 797 13.96 -13.22 -29.69
C PRO A 797 14.13 -12.06 -30.69
N GLU A 798 14.88 -11.04 -30.30
CA GLU A 798 14.87 -9.68 -30.86
C GLU A 798 14.94 -9.64 -32.40
N ALA A 799 15.83 -10.44 -32.99
CA ALA A 799 15.99 -10.53 -34.44
C ALA A 799 14.77 -11.13 -35.18
N ALA A 800 14.06 -12.07 -34.54
CA ALA A 800 12.87 -12.68 -35.10
C ALA A 800 11.64 -11.79 -34.91
N HIS A 801 11.56 -11.05 -33.79
CA HIS A 801 10.45 -10.13 -33.55
C HIS A 801 10.42 -8.99 -34.57
N LEU A 802 11.59 -8.41 -34.88
CA LEU A 802 11.72 -7.34 -35.89
C LEU A 802 11.34 -7.78 -37.31
N LYS A 803 11.51 -9.07 -37.64
CA LYS A 803 11.21 -9.61 -38.97
C LYS A 803 9.71 -9.70 -39.28
N TYR A 804 8.87 -9.71 -38.25
CA TYR A 804 7.41 -9.83 -38.39
C TYR A 804 6.65 -8.53 -38.05
N MET A 805 7.35 -7.43 -37.76
CA MET A 805 6.75 -6.11 -37.58
C MET A 805 6.38 -5.48 -38.93
N ARG A 806 5.25 -4.78 -39.00
CA ARG A 806 4.84 -4.03 -40.20
C ARG A 806 5.54 -2.67 -40.23
N GLU A 807 5.61 -2.04 -41.39
CA GLU A 807 6.24 -0.72 -41.58
C GLU A 807 5.56 0.42 -40.80
N SER A 808 4.31 0.23 -40.39
CA SER A 808 3.59 1.10 -39.45
C SER A 808 4.02 0.95 -37.98
N ASP A 809 4.71 -0.14 -37.64
CA ASP A 809 5.11 -0.52 -36.28
C ASP A 809 6.62 -0.28 -36.04
N LEU A 810 7.37 0.07 -37.10
CA LEU A 810 8.79 0.43 -37.02
C LEU A 810 8.94 1.86 -36.50
N PRO A 811 9.84 2.12 -35.52
CA PRO A 811 10.12 3.47 -35.07
C PRO A 811 10.75 4.30 -36.20
N PRO A 812 10.44 5.61 -36.32
CA PRO A 812 11.07 6.47 -37.32
C PRO A 812 12.59 6.56 -37.07
N PRO A 813 13.41 6.66 -38.13
CA PRO A 813 14.87 6.61 -37.99
C PRO A 813 15.39 7.79 -37.16
N ALA A 814 16.18 7.47 -36.14
CA ALA A 814 16.65 8.37 -35.08
C ALA A 814 17.69 9.45 -35.51
N ASN A 815 17.97 9.59 -36.80
CA ASN A 815 18.98 10.54 -37.29
C ASN A 815 18.38 11.61 -38.20
N ARG A 816 17.74 12.61 -37.59
CA ARG A 816 17.71 13.98 -38.12
C ARG A 816 17.85 14.97 -36.96
N ILE A 817 19.10 15.28 -36.65
CA ILE A 817 19.49 16.50 -35.94
C ILE A 817 19.36 17.64 -36.96
N GLU A 818 18.45 18.58 -36.74
CA GLU A 818 18.51 20.00 -37.16
C GLU A 818 17.29 20.75 -36.58
N GLY A 819 17.53 21.81 -35.78
CA GLY A 819 16.51 22.59 -35.05
C GLY A 819 15.69 23.56 -35.93
N PRO A 820 14.99 24.59 -35.39
CA PRO A 820 14.91 25.07 -33.99
C PRO A 820 13.46 25.25 -33.44
N ARG A 821 13.27 24.97 -32.14
CA ARG A 821 12.29 25.54 -31.16
C ARG A 821 10.78 25.72 -31.49
N LYS A 822 10.30 25.67 -32.73
CA LYS A 822 8.86 25.88 -33.07
C LYS A 822 8.00 24.62 -32.92
N GLN A 823 8.56 23.42 -33.14
CA GLN A 823 7.78 22.18 -33.07
C GLN A 823 7.50 21.68 -31.65
N LEU A 824 8.27 22.11 -30.63
CA LEU A 824 8.06 21.67 -29.24
C LEU A 824 6.78 22.25 -28.62
N ILE A 825 6.39 23.47 -29.01
CA ILE A 825 5.16 24.13 -28.53
C ILE A 825 3.91 23.52 -29.20
N GLU A 826 4.02 23.11 -30.47
CA GLU A 826 2.94 22.42 -31.19
C GLU A 826 2.69 21.00 -30.64
N GLY A 827 3.74 20.32 -30.14
CA GLY A 827 3.63 18.98 -29.53
C GLY A 827 2.88 18.95 -28.19
N MET A 828 2.86 20.03 -27.41
CA MET A 828 2.11 20.11 -26.15
C MET A 828 0.63 20.45 -26.36
N GLY A 829 0.30 21.21 -27.41
CA GLY A 829 -1.09 21.47 -27.79
C GLY A 829 -1.81 20.21 -28.32
N SER A 830 -1.07 19.19 -28.77
CA SER A 830 -1.65 18.02 -29.43
C SER A 830 -2.45 17.11 -28.50
N GLN A 831 -2.15 17.06 -27.19
CA GLN A 831 -2.84 16.12 -26.28
C GLN A 831 -4.29 16.50 -26.01
N VAL A 832 -4.56 17.76 -25.68
CA VAL A 832 -5.94 18.24 -25.54
C VAL A 832 -6.62 18.30 -26.91
N SER A 833 -5.95 18.82 -27.95
CA SER A 833 -6.54 18.88 -29.30
C SER A 833 -6.98 17.51 -29.81
N THR A 834 -6.17 16.46 -29.64
CA THR A 834 -6.55 15.09 -30.04
C THR A 834 -7.75 14.57 -29.26
N LEU A 835 -7.79 14.80 -27.94
CA LEU A 835 -8.95 14.45 -27.13
C LEU A 835 -10.20 15.17 -27.60
N VAL A 836 -10.12 16.48 -27.90
CA VAL A 836 -11.30 17.22 -28.34
C VAL A 836 -11.75 16.80 -29.74
N ASP A 837 -10.81 16.54 -30.66
CA ASP A 837 -11.10 16.02 -32.00
C ASP A 837 -11.82 14.66 -31.97
N ASP A 838 -11.45 13.79 -31.03
CA ASP A 838 -12.14 12.52 -30.85
C ASP A 838 -13.55 12.71 -30.26
N LEU A 839 -13.71 13.62 -29.30
CA LEU A 839 -15.02 13.96 -28.72
C LEU A 839 -15.97 14.54 -29.77
N SER A 840 -15.51 15.54 -30.53
CA SER A 840 -16.31 16.15 -31.59
C SER A 840 -16.58 15.16 -32.73
N GLY A 841 -15.62 14.29 -33.06
CA GLY A 841 -15.80 13.19 -34.00
C GLY A 841 -16.89 12.20 -33.58
N MET A 842 -16.98 11.84 -32.29
CA MET A 842 -18.05 10.98 -31.77
C MET A 842 -19.42 11.67 -31.83
N ALA A 843 -19.52 12.91 -31.37
CA ALA A 843 -20.78 13.68 -31.41
C ALA A 843 -21.33 13.82 -32.83
N ILE A 844 -20.46 14.12 -33.81
CA ILE A 844 -20.84 14.23 -35.22
C ILE A 844 -21.32 12.88 -35.79
N ARG A 845 -20.64 11.77 -35.48
CA ARG A 845 -21.03 10.43 -35.95
C ARG A 845 -22.39 10.02 -35.39
N ARG A 846 -22.61 10.18 -34.09
CA ARG A 846 -23.89 9.89 -33.44
C ARG A 846 -25.02 10.71 -34.04
N SER A 847 -24.79 12.01 -34.20
CA SER A 847 -25.75 12.92 -34.82
C SER A 847 -26.12 12.48 -36.24
N LYS A 848 -25.14 11.95 -37.00
CA LYS A 848 -25.36 11.46 -38.36
C LYS A 848 -26.13 10.13 -38.40
N GLU A 849 -25.75 9.14 -37.60
CA GLU A 849 -26.37 7.82 -37.58
C GLU A 849 -27.86 7.89 -37.22
N GLU A 850 -28.23 8.74 -36.26
CA GLU A 850 -29.61 8.87 -35.78
C GLU A 850 -30.47 9.84 -36.63
N THR A 851 -29.85 10.77 -37.36
CA THR A 851 -30.58 11.64 -38.33
C THR A 851 -30.78 10.98 -39.70
N GLU A 852 -30.02 9.94 -40.04
CA GLU A 852 -30.22 9.13 -41.25
C GLU A 852 -31.58 8.41 -41.26
N GLU A 853 -32.21 8.22 -40.09
CA GLU A 853 -33.55 7.64 -39.96
C GLU A 853 -34.71 8.66 -40.03
N SER A 854 -34.46 9.98 -39.88
CA SER A 854 -35.54 10.95 -39.55
C SER A 854 -35.72 12.19 -40.45
N ILE A 855 -34.88 12.48 -41.47
CA ILE A 855 -34.99 13.76 -42.24
C ILE A 855 -34.84 13.62 -43.79
N PRO A 856 -35.66 14.34 -44.61
CA PRO A 856 -35.72 14.25 -46.08
C PRO A 856 -34.49 14.73 -46.90
N GLN A 857 -34.44 14.24 -48.15
CA GLN A 857 -33.35 14.23 -49.16
C GLN A 857 -32.53 15.53 -49.39
N ILE A 858 -33.03 16.73 -49.08
CA ILE A 858 -32.37 18.01 -49.43
C ILE A 858 -31.14 18.30 -48.54
N VAL A 859 -31.16 17.90 -47.26
CA VAL A 859 -30.00 18.05 -46.36
C VAL A 859 -28.92 17.00 -46.69
N ARG A 860 -29.38 15.83 -47.17
CA ARG A 860 -28.56 14.69 -47.60
C ARG A 860 -27.70 15.01 -48.83
N GLU A 861 -28.25 15.73 -49.81
CA GLU A 861 -27.50 16.12 -51.02
C GLU A 861 -26.42 17.18 -50.75
N ARG A 862 -26.54 17.96 -49.68
CA ARG A 862 -25.58 19.02 -49.33
C ARG A 862 -24.43 18.51 -48.46
N SER A 863 -24.67 17.61 -47.52
CA SER A 863 -23.60 16.99 -46.71
C SER A 863 -22.68 16.05 -47.52
N LEU A 864 -23.21 15.47 -48.61
CA LEU A 864 -22.44 14.58 -49.50
C LEU A 864 -21.42 15.32 -50.39
N ARG A 865 -21.46 16.66 -50.49
CA ARG A 865 -20.52 17.43 -51.32
C ARG A 865 -19.20 17.76 -50.60
N VAL A 866 -19.13 17.61 -49.28
CA VAL A 866 -17.96 17.98 -48.44
C VAL A 866 -16.96 16.81 -48.27
N GLY A 867 -17.26 15.62 -48.79
CA GLY A 867 -16.33 14.47 -48.73
C GLY A 867 -15.37 14.40 -49.92
N HIS A 868 -14.08 14.66 -49.71
CA HIS A 868 -13.05 14.30 -50.69
C HIS A 868 -12.94 12.77 -50.80
N LYS A 869 -13.06 12.23 -52.03
CA LYS A 869 -13.00 10.79 -52.34
C LYS A 869 -11.60 10.22 -52.01
N ARG A 870 -11.52 9.26 -51.08
CA ARG A 870 -10.41 8.28 -51.02
C ARG A 870 -10.87 6.95 -51.65
N ALA A 871 -10.00 6.36 -52.47
CA ALA A 871 -10.25 5.18 -53.29
C ALA A 871 -10.66 3.93 -52.47
N PRO A 872 -11.43 2.98 -53.06
CA PRO A 872 -11.97 1.84 -52.34
C PRO A 872 -10.92 0.73 -52.22
N GLY A 873 -10.38 0.56 -51.01
CA GLY A 873 -9.74 -0.70 -50.58
C GLY A 873 -10.79 -1.52 -49.82
N VAL A 874 -11.03 -2.76 -50.26
CA VAL A 874 -11.98 -3.68 -49.63
C VAL A 874 -11.54 -3.99 -48.20
N THR A 875 -12.33 -3.61 -47.20
CA THR A 875 -12.22 -4.09 -45.82
C THR A 875 -13.48 -4.84 -45.44
N LEU A 876 -13.29 -6.04 -44.89
CA LEU A 876 -14.32 -6.93 -44.38
C LEU A 876 -15.17 -6.25 -43.30
N ALA A 877 -16.49 -6.44 -43.42
CA ALA A 877 -17.46 -6.08 -42.40
C ALA A 877 -17.34 -7.01 -41.18
N GLY A 878 -17.41 -6.43 -39.99
CA GLY A 878 -17.59 -7.16 -38.72
C GLY A 878 -16.37 -7.19 -37.80
N SER A 879 -16.08 -6.07 -37.14
CA SER A 879 -15.54 -6.05 -35.79
C SER A 879 -15.68 -4.63 -35.23
N ASP A 880 -16.41 -4.49 -34.12
CA ASP A 880 -16.47 -3.25 -33.34
C ASP A 880 -15.07 -2.66 -33.20
N SER A 881 -14.94 -1.44 -33.69
CA SER A 881 -13.70 -0.68 -33.67
C SER A 881 -13.42 -0.27 -32.23
N GLN A 882 -12.84 -1.18 -31.43
CA GLN A 882 -12.18 -0.81 -30.18
C GLN A 882 -11.09 0.21 -30.54
N LEU A 883 -11.41 1.47 -30.29
CA LEU A 883 -10.53 2.62 -30.46
C LEU A 883 -9.23 2.36 -29.70
N LYS A 884 -8.12 2.31 -30.44
CA LYS A 884 -6.77 2.42 -29.90
C LYS A 884 -6.60 3.84 -29.34
N LEU A 885 -7.01 4.10 -28.10
CA LEU A 885 -6.70 5.39 -27.49
C LEU A 885 -6.61 5.33 -25.96
N GLY A 886 -5.41 5.62 -25.45
CA GLY A 886 -5.17 5.93 -24.04
C GLY A 886 -5.08 4.71 -23.13
N TYR A 887 -4.31 4.86 -22.05
CA TYR A 887 -4.34 3.91 -20.94
C TYR A 887 -5.48 4.33 -19.99
N LEU A 888 -6.21 3.35 -19.47
CA LEU A 888 -7.05 3.59 -18.30
C LEU A 888 -6.11 3.75 -17.11
N SER A 889 -6.26 4.84 -16.36
CA SER A 889 -5.50 5.00 -15.12
C SER A 889 -5.87 3.85 -14.19
N SER A 890 -4.88 3.04 -13.78
CA SER A 890 -5.07 1.93 -12.85
C SER A 890 -5.31 2.39 -11.40
N GLN A 891 -5.43 3.70 -11.18
CA GLN A 891 -5.59 4.29 -9.86
C GLN A 891 -7.06 4.67 -9.61
N THR A 892 -7.60 4.21 -8.48
CA THR A 892 -8.95 4.58 -8.06
C THR A 892 -9.00 6.06 -7.64
N PRO A 893 -10.00 6.85 -8.08
CA PRO A 893 -10.12 8.25 -7.65
C PRO A 893 -10.49 8.33 -6.16
N VAL A 894 -9.75 9.13 -5.36
CA VAL A 894 -10.08 9.41 -3.94
C VAL A 894 -11.38 10.21 -3.83
N ILE A 895 -11.59 11.13 -4.77
CA ILE A 895 -12.83 11.89 -4.93
C ILE A 895 -13.25 11.76 -6.40
N PRO A 896 -14.48 11.33 -6.69
CA PRO A 896 -14.96 11.26 -8.07
C PRO A 896 -15.05 12.67 -8.64
N PHE A 897 -14.62 12.85 -9.90
CA PHE A 897 -14.61 14.17 -10.54
C PHE A 897 -15.98 14.87 -10.49
N ALA A 898 -17.07 14.11 -10.60
CA ALA A 898 -18.44 14.62 -10.54
C ALA A 898 -18.76 15.44 -9.27
N GLN A 899 -18.09 15.19 -8.15
CA GLN A 899 -18.30 15.95 -6.89
C GLN A 899 -17.52 17.26 -6.84
N VAL A 900 -16.38 17.35 -7.54
CA VAL A 900 -15.47 18.52 -7.49
C VAL A 900 -15.52 19.38 -8.75
N ALA A 901 -16.11 18.89 -9.84
CA ALA A 901 -16.09 19.52 -11.16
C ALA A 901 -16.66 20.95 -11.15
N ALA A 902 -17.81 21.18 -10.51
CA ALA A 902 -18.45 22.49 -10.50
C ALA A 902 -17.66 23.50 -9.68
N GLU A 903 -17.44 23.21 -8.39
CA GLU A 903 -16.89 24.14 -7.41
C GLU A 903 -15.40 24.46 -7.64
N TYR A 904 -14.60 23.48 -8.09
CA TYR A 904 -13.14 23.63 -8.12
C TYR A 904 -12.54 23.71 -9.54
N PHE A 905 -13.27 23.34 -10.59
CA PHE A 905 -12.77 23.33 -11.98
C PHE A 905 -13.53 24.28 -12.90
N VAL A 906 -14.79 23.96 -13.21
CA VAL A 906 -15.52 24.59 -14.32
C VAL A 906 -15.99 26.00 -13.95
N SER A 907 -16.75 26.17 -12.86
CA SER A 907 -17.28 27.49 -12.49
C SER A 907 -16.17 28.51 -12.17
N PRO A 908 -15.08 28.19 -11.44
CA PRO A 908 -13.99 29.13 -11.23
C PRO A 908 -13.30 29.57 -12.52
N LEU A 909 -13.12 28.64 -13.48
CA LEU A 909 -12.47 28.92 -14.75
C LEU A 909 -13.34 29.85 -15.62
N ILE A 910 -14.64 29.56 -15.72
CA ILE A 910 -15.60 30.39 -16.47
C ILE A 910 -15.76 31.78 -15.83
N HIS A 911 -15.97 31.87 -14.51
CA HIS A 911 -16.16 33.15 -13.84
C HIS A 911 -14.92 34.05 -13.88
N ARG A 912 -13.72 33.48 -13.68
CA ARG A 912 -12.47 34.25 -13.80
C ARG A 912 -12.20 34.67 -15.24
N PHE A 913 -12.59 33.84 -16.21
CA PHE A 913 -12.54 34.24 -17.62
C PHE A 913 -13.44 35.45 -17.89
N TRP A 914 -14.69 35.43 -17.43
CA TRP A 914 -15.60 36.58 -17.57
C TRP A 914 -15.06 37.84 -16.91
N ALA A 915 -14.55 37.74 -15.69
CA ALA A 915 -13.93 38.86 -14.99
C ALA A 915 -12.72 39.41 -15.76
N HIS A 916 -11.87 38.53 -16.32
CA HIS A 916 -10.73 38.92 -17.15
C HIS A 916 -11.18 39.59 -18.45
N LEU A 917 -12.18 39.04 -19.13
CA LEU A 917 -12.74 39.56 -20.36
C LEU A 917 -13.35 40.96 -20.15
N GLN A 918 -14.09 41.15 -19.07
CA GLN A 918 -14.67 42.44 -18.69
C GLN A 918 -13.58 43.47 -18.35
N SER A 919 -12.56 43.07 -17.57
CA SER A 919 -11.41 43.92 -17.29
C SER A 919 -10.69 44.34 -18.57
N SER A 920 -10.41 43.41 -19.48
CA SER A 920 -9.79 43.71 -20.77
C SER A 920 -10.63 44.66 -21.62
N MET A 921 -11.95 44.47 -21.67
CA MET A 921 -12.86 45.36 -22.38
C MET A 921 -12.86 46.78 -21.81
N THR A 922 -12.83 46.94 -20.49
CA THR A 922 -12.72 48.27 -19.88
C THR A 922 -11.40 48.94 -20.26
N HIS A 923 -10.28 48.21 -20.20
CA HIS A 923 -8.97 48.71 -20.64
C HIS A 923 -8.94 49.11 -22.12
N GLU A 924 -9.58 48.34 -23.01
CA GLU A 924 -9.74 48.67 -24.43
C GLU A 924 -10.62 49.92 -24.62
N ALA A 925 -11.71 50.07 -23.88
CA ALA A 925 -12.58 51.24 -23.94
C ALA A 925 -11.86 52.52 -23.49
N TYR A 926 -11.04 52.44 -22.44
CA TYR A 926 -10.20 53.57 -22.00
C TYR A 926 -9.11 53.91 -23.03
N ALA A 927 -8.48 52.92 -23.67
CA ALA A 927 -7.49 53.13 -24.73
C ALA A 927 -8.10 53.76 -26.00
N ARG A 928 -9.40 53.61 -26.25
CA ARG A 928 -10.12 54.27 -27.35
C ARG A 928 -10.40 55.75 -27.09
N ASN A 929 -10.56 56.14 -25.82
CA ASN A 929 -10.94 57.52 -25.43
C ASN A 929 -9.75 58.38 -24.94
N GLY A 930 -8.59 57.79 -24.64
CA GLY A 930 -7.38 58.50 -24.20
C GLY A 930 -6.17 58.18 -25.08
N GLY A 931 -5.57 59.20 -25.69
CA GLY A 931 -4.48 59.06 -26.67
C GLY A 931 -3.27 58.25 -26.18
N HIS A 932 -2.78 57.38 -27.07
CA HIS A 932 -1.45 56.75 -27.10
C HIS A 932 -0.86 56.12 -25.81
N LEU A 933 -1.66 55.74 -24.83
CA LEU A 933 -1.19 54.80 -23.80
C LEU A 933 -1.23 53.39 -24.37
N LYS A 934 -0.07 52.89 -24.82
CA LYS A 934 0.14 51.50 -25.26
C LYS A 934 -0.48 50.56 -24.22
N ALA A 935 -1.39 49.69 -24.65
CA ALA A 935 -1.86 48.56 -23.86
C ALA A 935 -0.63 47.85 -23.25
N GLY A 936 -0.63 47.64 -21.93
CA GLY A 936 0.49 47.05 -21.21
C GLY A 936 0.89 45.71 -21.83
N ALA A 937 2.20 45.51 -22.03
CA ALA A 937 2.75 44.26 -22.55
C ALA A 937 2.46 43.11 -21.57
N GLY A 938 1.33 42.42 -21.77
CA GLY A 938 0.94 41.26 -20.95
C GLY A 938 -0.57 41.02 -20.84
N THR A 939 -1.41 42.06 -20.87
CA THR A 939 -2.88 41.92 -20.70
C THR A 939 -3.58 41.24 -21.88
N GLY A 940 -3.03 41.33 -23.10
CA GLY A 940 -3.59 40.68 -24.30
C GLY A 940 -3.16 39.22 -24.50
N MET A 941 -2.30 38.65 -23.66
CA MET A 941 -1.72 37.32 -23.88
C MET A 941 -2.72 36.17 -23.67
N ILE A 942 -3.71 36.33 -22.78
CA ILE A 942 -4.74 35.31 -22.52
C ILE A 942 -5.81 35.33 -23.61
N LEU A 943 -6.13 36.52 -24.13
CA LEU A 943 -7.02 36.71 -25.28
C LEU A 943 -6.32 36.41 -26.61
N SER A 944 -5.07 35.94 -26.59
CA SER A 944 -4.39 35.42 -27.76
C SER A 944 -5.23 34.27 -28.34
N PRO A 945 -5.53 34.26 -29.65
CA PRO A 945 -6.36 33.25 -30.30
C PRO A 945 -5.92 31.80 -30.04
N LEU A 946 -4.61 31.55 -30.05
CA LEU A 946 -4.00 30.26 -29.67
C LEU A 946 -4.34 29.83 -28.24
N VAL A 947 -4.28 30.75 -27.27
CA VAL A 947 -4.59 30.48 -25.86
C VAL A 947 -6.09 30.31 -25.66
N MET A 948 -6.88 31.11 -26.35
CA MET A 948 -8.34 31.03 -26.33
C MET A 948 -8.84 29.69 -26.88
N ALA A 949 -8.35 29.26 -28.05
CA ALA A 949 -8.73 27.97 -28.64
C ALA A 949 -8.39 26.80 -27.70
N HIS A 950 -7.21 26.84 -27.06
CA HIS A 950 -6.79 25.78 -26.14
C HIS A 950 -7.58 25.80 -24.81
N LEU A 951 -7.96 26.99 -24.31
CA LEU A 951 -8.82 27.15 -23.14
C LEU A 951 -10.22 26.58 -23.40
N LEU A 952 -10.81 26.88 -24.56
CA LEU A 952 -12.12 26.37 -24.97
C LEU A 952 -12.10 24.84 -25.14
N GLY A 953 -11.06 24.30 -25.77
CA GLY A 953 -10.86 22.86 -25.88
C GLY A 953 -10.68 22.18 -24.52
N THR A 954 -9.97 22.82 -23.59
CA THR A 954 -9.82 22.35 -22.20
C THR A 954 -11.16 22.34 -21.48
N LEU A 955 -11.96 23.39 -21.62
CA LEU A 955 -13.32 23.46 -21.07
C LEU A 955 -14.21 22.33 -21.64
N ALA A 956 -14.12 22.05 -22.93
CA ALA A 956 -14.87 20.95 -23.57
C ALA A 956 -14.52 19.59 -22.94
N VAL A 957 -13.22 19.33 -22.70
CA VAL A 957 -12.76 18.11 -22.02
C VAL A 957 -13.25 18.05 -20.57
N LEU A 958 -13.18 19.16 -19.82
CA LEU A 958 -13.65 19.24 -18.45
C LEU A 958 -15.15 19.00 -18.34
N LEU A 959 -15.95 19.60 -19.22
CA LEU A 959 -17.41 19.45 -19.25
C LEU A 959 -17.81 18.03 -19.64
N HIS A 960 -17.14 17.43 -20.63
CA HIS A 960 -17.38 16.03 -20.97
C HIS A 960 -17.06 15.10 -19.78
N ALA A 961 -15.98 15.36 -19.03
CA ALA A 961 -15.68 14.62 -17.81
C ALA A 961 -16.70 14.88 -16.68
N ALA A 962 -17.31 16.08 -16.64
CA ALA A 962 -18.27 16.51 -15.63
C ALA A 962 -19.73 16.13 -15.91
N ARG A 963 -20.02 15.47 -17.04
CA ARG A 963 -21.40 15.20 -17.52
C ARG A 963 -22.32 14.52 -16.49
N HIS A 964 -21.77 13.67 -15.63
CA HIS A 964 -22.54 12.99 -14.58
C HIS A 964 -22.56 13.75 -13.24
N SER A 965 -22.14 15.02 -13.22
CA SER A 965 -22.25 15.87 -12.03
C SER A 965 -23.68 16.39 -11.85
N PRO A 966 -24.22 16.43 -10.62
CA PRO A 966 -25.57 16.93 -10.37
C PRO A 966 -25.86 18.35 -10.93
N PRO A 967 -24.94 19.33 -10.85
CA PRO A 967 -25.19 20.67 -11.40
C PRO A 967 -24.93 20.79 -12.92
N PHE A 968 -24.63 19.68 -13.62
CA PHE A 968 -24.22 19.74 -15.03
C PHE A 968 -25.28 20.38 -15.93
N LEU A 969 -26.49 19.82 -15.97
CA LEU A 969 -27.53 20.23 -16.93
C LEU A 969 -28.07 21.65 -16.70
N HIS A 970 -28.25 22.05 -15.45
CA HIS A 970 -28.92 23.33 -15.12
C HIS A 970 -27.95 24.50 -14.90
N VAL A 971 -26.67 24.24 -14.64
CA VAL A 971 -25.67 25.29 -14.32
C VAL A 971 -24.49 25.22 -15.28
N LEU A 972 -23.71 24.13 -15.25
CA LEU A 972 -22.44 24.08 -15.99
C LEU A 972 -22.62 24.12 -17.51
N ALA A 973 -23.60 23.38 -18.04
CA ALA A 973 -23.87 23.30 -19.46
C ALA A 973 -24.39 24.65 -20.02
N PRO A 974 -25.41 25.32 -19.43
CA PRO A 974 -25.83 26.65 -19.86
C PRO A 974 -24.72 27.69 -19.79
N ASP A 975 -23.96 27.75 -18.69
CA ASP A 975 -22.89 28.74 -18.50
C ASP A 975 -21.78 28.58 -19.55
N ALA A 976 -21.43 27.33 -19.89
CA ALA A 976 -20.43 27.03 -20.91
C ALA A 976 -20.94 27.31 -22.33
N ALA A 977 -22.22 27.05 -22.59
CA ALA A 977 -22.86 27.31 -23.87
C ALA A 977 -22.98 28.84 -24.14
N GLU A 978 -23.31 29.63 -23.11
CA GLU A 978 -23.29 31.09 -23.17
C GLU A 978 -21.88 31.63 -23.43
N LEU A 979 -20.87 31.09 -22.73
CA LEU A 979 -19.48 31.42 -22.96
C LEU A 979 -19.05 31.13 -24.42
N ALA A 980 -19.39 29.95 -24.94
CA ALA A 980 -19.09 29.56 -26.31
C ALA A 980 -19.71 30.54 -27.33
N LEU A 981 -20.98 30.88 -27.17
CA LEU A 981 -21.67 31.81 -28.05
C LEU A 981 -21.07 33.22 -27.97
N ALA A 982 -20.78 33.72 -26.77
CA ALA A 982 -20.24 35.05 -26.57
C ALA A 982 -18.81 35.20 -27.12
N VAL A 983 -17.97 34.18 -26.99
CA VAL A 983 -16.61 34.19 -27.55
C VAL A 983 -16.64 33.97 -29.07
N GLY A 984 -17.50 33.07 -29.56
CA GLY A 984 -17.60 32.71 -30.98
C GLY A 984 -18.25 33.77 -31.87
N THR A 985 -19.06 34.67 -31.30
CA THR A 985 -19.69 35.79 -32.03
C THR A 985 -18.90 37.11 -31.93
N ARG A 986 -17.87 37.17 -31.08
CA ARG A 986 -17.10 38.38 -30.83
C ARG A 986 -15.92 38.51 -31.79
N PRO A 987 -15.79 39.59 -32.59
CA PRO A 987 -14.60 39.80 -33.43
C PRO A 987 -13.32 39.88 -32.56
N LEU A 988 -12.42 38.91 -32.74
CA LEU A 988 -11.16 38.75 -32.00
C LEU A 988 -9.96 39.00 -32.94
N SER A 989 -9.81 40.22 -33.45
CA SER A 989 -8.52 40.87 -33.77
C SER A 989 -8.76 42.27 -34.34
N ARG A 990 -7.92 43.23 -33.91
CA ARG A 990 -7.73 44.55 -34.55
C ARG A 990 -6.25 44.88 -34.64
N ASN A 991 -5.43 43.90 -35.06
CA ASN A 991 -4.05 44.15 -35.45
C ASN A 991 -3.91 43.94 -36.96
N GLY A 992 -4.18 45.01 -37.71
CA GLY A 992 -3.93 45.08 -39.16
C GLY A 992 -5.17 44.82 -40.03
N GLY A 993 -6.06 45.82 -40.14
CA GLY A 993 -6.96 46.01 -41.28
C GLY A 993 -8.08 44.99 -41.57
N GLU A 994 -8.01 43.77 -41.05
CA GLU A 994 -9.02 42.71 -41.28
C GLU A 994 -9.91 42.56 -40.03
N GLU A 995 -11.20 42.87 -40.17
CA GLU A 995 -12.21 42.69 -39.12
C GLU A 995 -12.71 41.23 -39.16
N GLY A 996 -12.53 40.47 -38.07
CA GLY A 996 -13.09 39.13 -37.94
C GLY A 996 -12.56 38.34 -36.74
N THR A 997 -13.31 37.30 -36.34
CA THR A 997 -12.88 36.25 -35.41
C THR A 997 -11.88 35.31 -36.06
N GLU A 998 -10.79 34.96 -35.36
CA GLU A 998 -9.87 33.95 -35.90
C GLU A 998 -10.50 32.55 -35.99
N ALA A 999 -10.22 31.84 -37.10
CA ALA A 999 -10.82 30.54 -37.42
C ALA A 999 -10.67 29.51 -36.27
N GLY A 1000 -9.50 29.46 -35.62
CA GLY A 1000 -9.24 28.53 -34.52
C GLY A 1000 -10.08 28.81 -33.26
N VAL A 1001 -10.43 30.08 -33.00
CA VAL A 1001 -11.29 30.43 -31.86
C VAL A 1001 -12.74 30.08 -32.16
N ILE A 1002 -13.20 30.34 -33.39
CA ILE A 1002 -14.53 29.92 -33.85
C ILE A 1002 -14.66 28.39 -33.74
N ALA A 1003 -13.66 27.65 -34.23
CA ALA A 1003 -13.62 26.19 -34.12
C ALA A 1003 -13.68 25.73 -32.66
N GLY A 1004 -12.85 26.27 -31.76
CA GLY A 1004 -12.86 25.92 -30.34
C GLY A 1004 -14.19 26.26 -29.64
N ALA A 1005 -14.83 27.37 -30.01
CA ALA A 1005 -16.13 27.76 -29.46
C ALA A 1005 -17.27 26.84 -29.95
N LEU A 1006 -17.28 26.51 -31.24
CA LEU A 1006 -18.24 25.56 -31.81
C LEU A 1006 -18.07 24.16 -31.19
N GLU A 1007 -16.83 23.76 -30.91
CA GLU A 1007 -16.52 22.49 -30.28
C GLU A 1007 -16.98 22.42 -28.83
N LEU A 1008 -16.79 23.50 -28.06
CA LEU A 1008 -17.33 23.62 -26.71
C LEU A 1008 -18.88 23.55 -26.73
N ALA A 1009 -19.53 24.28 -27.63
CA ALA A 1009 -20.98 24.23 -27.77
C ALA A 1009 -21.48 22.82 -28.17
N LEU A 1010 -20.84 22.18 -29.15
CA LEU A 1010 -21.20 20.83 -29.60
C LEU A 1010 -21.06 19.81 -28.48
N THR A 1011 -19.95 19.81 -27.74
CA THR A 1011 -19.72 18.86 -26.65
C THR A 1011 -20.73 19.01 -25.51
N VAL A 1012 -21.14 20.24 -25.18
CA VAL A 1012 -22.15 20.52 -24.15
C VAL A 1012 -23.54 20.09 -24.60
N ILE A 1013 -23.95 20.45 -25.82
CA ILE A 1013 -25.28 20.14 -26.36
C ILE A 1013 -25.43 18.63 -26.61
N ASP A 1014 -24.38 17.96 -27.12
CA ASP A 1014 -24.34 16.50 -27.25
C ASP A 1014 -24.41 15.79 -25.90
N SER A 1015 -23.70 16.29 -24.87
CA SER A 1015 -23.78 15.73 -23.51
C SER A 1015 -25.16 15.94 -22.88
N ALA A 1016 -25.84 17.05 -23.14
CA ALA A 1016 -27.22 17.26 -22.70
C ALA A 1016 -28.17 16.27 -23.39
N LEU A 1017 -28.05 16.12 -24.72
CA LEU A 1017 -28.78 15.11 -25.49
C LEU A 1017 -28.61 13.68 -24.94
N GLU A 1018 -27.40 13.30 -24.51
CA GLU A 1018 -27.15 11.98 -23.91
C GLU A 1018 -27.84 11.79 -22.54
N LEU A 1019 -28.02 12.85 -21.76
CA LEU A 1019 -28.45 12.78 -20.36
C LEU A 1019 -29.96 12.96 -20.17
N ASP A 1020 -30.57 13.90 -20.88
CA ASP A 1020 -31.98 14.26 -20.75
C ASP A 1020 -32.69 14.45 -22.10
N GLU A 1021 -32.12 13.92 -23.17
CA GLU A 1021 -32.60 14.09 -24.55
C GLU A 1021 -32.70 15.57 -24.98
N GLY A 1022 -31.98 16.47 -24.28
CA GLY A 1022 -31.97 17.90 -24.52
C GLY A 1022 -33.17 18.66 -23.96
N GLN A 1023 -33.99 18.03 -23.11
CA GLN A 1023 -35.20 18.65 -22.54
C GLN A 1023 -34.91 19.94 -21.76
N THR A 1024 -33.82 19.99 -20.97
CA THR A 1024 -33.45 21.19 -20.21
C THR A 1024 -33.16 22.38 -21.13
N PHE A 1025 -32.44 22.16 -22.23
CA PHE A 1025 -32.19 23.21 -23.22
C PHE A 1025 -33.43 23.61 -24.00
N ALA A 1026 -34.33 22.65 -24.29
CA ALA A 1026 -35.58 22.92 -25.00
C ALA A 1026 -36.59 23.73 -24.16
N LEU A 1027 -36.66 23.47 -22.85
CA LEU A 1027 -37.69 24.03 -21.97
C LEU A 1027 -37.19 25.26 -21.19
N GLU A 1028 -36.00 25.18 -20.59
CA GLU A 1028 -35.50 26.22 -19.67
C GLU A 1028 -34.56 27.23 -20.35
N LYS A 1029 -33.86 26.82 -21.42
CA LYS A 1029 -32.82 27.61 -22.10
C LYS A 1029 -33.02 27.71 -23.62
N ALA A 1030 -34.28 27.78 -24.07
CA ALA A 1030 -34.65 27.76 -25.48
C ALA A 1030 -34.00 28.90 -26.30
N ASP A 1031 -33.92 30.12 -25.74
CA ASP A 1031 -33.32 31.27 -26.40
C ASP A 1031 -31.82 31.05 -26.69
N LEU A 1032 -31.12 30.42 -25.74
CA LEU A 1032 -29.70 30.10 -25.88
C LEU A 1032 -29.49 29.00 -26.93
N LEU A 1033 -30.33 27.96 -26.92
CA LEU A 1033 -30.31 26.89 -27.92
C LEU A 1033 -30.54 27.42 -29.35
N LEU A 1034 -31.55 28.28 -29.52
CA LEU A 1034 -31.85 28.93 -30.81
C LEU A 1034 -30.73 29.87 -31.24
N GLY A 1035 -30.17 30.64 -30.30
CA GLY A 1035 -29.03 31.53 -30.56
C GLY A 1035 -27.80 30.76 -31.05
N ILE A 1036 -27.48 29.63 -30.43
CA ILE A 1036 -26.39 28.75 -30.83
C ILE A 1036 -26.66 28.12 -32.21
N GLY A 1037 -27.88 27.64 -32.46
CA GLY A 1037 -28.26 27.07 -33.76
C GLY A 1037 -28.20 28.08 -34.90
N GLN A 1038 -28.66 29.30 -34.67
CA GLN A 1038 -28.57 30.41 -35.64
C GLN A 1038 -27.11 30.78 -35.90
N TRP A 1039 -26.32 30.95 -34.84
CA TRP A 1039 -24.89 31.26 -34.97
C TRP A 1039 -24.16 30.17 -35.77
N ALA A 1040 -24.34 28.90 -35.42
CA ALA A 1040 -23.74 27.78 -36.15
C ALA A 1040 -24.15 27.76 -37.64
N SER A 1041 -25.41 28.07 -37.95
CA SER A 1041 -25.90 28.17 -39.32
C SER A 1041 -25.24 29.32 -40.09
N THR A 1042 -25.09 30.49 -39.46
CA THR A 1042 -24.42 31.64 -40.11
C THR A 1042 -22.95 31.37 -40.40
N VAL A 1043 -22.23 30.72 -39.47
CA VAL A 1043 -20.83 30.34 -39.66
C VAL A 1043 -20.70 29.29 -40.76
N PHE A 1044 -21.58 28.27 -40.76
CA PHE A 1044 -21.60 27.24 -41.81
C PHE A 1044 -21.85 27.83 -43.20
N GLU A 1045 -22.85 28.70 -43.35
CA GLU A 1045 -23.17 29.34 -44.63
C GLU A 1045 -22.06 30.27 -45.13
N GLY A 1046 -21.43 31.04 -44.24
CA GLY A 1046 -20.32 31.93 -44.59
C GLY A 1046 -19.12 31.14 -45.12
N LEU A 1047 -18.72 30.10 -44.39
CA LEU A 1047 -17.59 29.25 -44.77
C LEU A 1047 -17.88 28.42 -46.05
N ASP A 1048 -19.13 27.95 -46.26
CA ASP A 1048 -19.53 27.23 -47.49
C ASP A 1048 -19.56 28.15 -48.73
N LYS A 1049 -19.88 29.44 -48.55
CA LYS A 1049 -19.77 30.48 -49.60
C LYS A 1049 -18.33 30.89 -49.90
N GLY A 1050 -17.35 30.35 -49.17
CA GLY A 1050 -15.93 30.61 -49.34
C GLY A 1050 -15.44 31.89 -48.65
N GLU A 1051 -16.20 32.41 -47.68
CA GLU A 1051 -15.73 33.49 -46.81
C GLU A 1051 -14.58 32.97 -45.95
N ARG A 1052 -13.45 33.70 -45.93
CA ARG A 1052 -12.27 33.31 -45.15
C ARG A 1052 -12.26 34.04 -43.84
N ALA A 1053 -12.11 33.30 -42.74
CA ALA A 1053 -11.86 33.91 -41.45
C ALA A 1053 -10.37 34.36 -41.38
N PRO A 1054 -10.07 35.49 -40.72
CA PRO A 1054 -8.68 35.90 -40.52
C PRO A 1054 -7.94 34.88 -39.65
N GLY A 1055 -6.62 34.76 -39.81
CA GLY A 1055 -5.79 33.82 -39.05
C GLY A 1055 -5.36 32.58 -39.85
N VAL A 1056 -4.23 32.01 -39.47
CA VAL A 1056 -3.45 31.10 -40.30
C VAL A 1056 -4.07 29.69 -40.37
N GLY A 1057 -4.70 29.34 -41.49
CA GLY A 1057 -4.68 27.99 -42.06
C GLY A 1057 -6.02 27.33 -42.36
N GLY A 1058 -6.15 26.74 -43.56
CA GLY A 1058 -7.36 26.02 -44.00
C GLY A 1058 -7.76 24.78 -43.18
N ARG A 1059 -6.92 24.33 -42.23
CA ARG A 1059 -7.25 23.22 -41.32
C ARG A 1059 -8.28 23.62 -40.26
N ASP A 1060 -8.13 24.80 -39.66
CA ASP A 1060 -9.07 25.28 -38.63
C ASP A 1060 -10.39 25.73 -39.26
N GLU A 1061 -10.36 26.24 -40.49
CA GLU A 1061 -11.55 26.51 -41.30
C GLU A 1061 -12.31 25.20 -41.61
N GLU A 1062 -11.63 24.16 -42.10
CA GLU A 1062 -12.24 22.85 -42.35
C GLU A 1062 -12.80 22.22 -41.06
N ARG A 1063 -12.14 22.44 -39.92
CA ARG A 1063 -12.63 22.03 -38.61
C ARG A 1063 -13.89 22.80 -38.22
N ALA A 1064 -13.91 24.12 -38.37
CA ALA A 1064 -15.06 24.97 -38.07
C ALA A 1064 -16.29 24.62 -38.95
N VAL A 1065 -16.10 24.31 -40.24
CA VAL A 1065 -17.18 23.84 -41.12
C VAL A 1065 -17.80 22.54 -40.61
N ARG A 1066 -16.96 21.56 -40.24
CA ARG A 1066 -17.44 20.27 -39.73
C ARG A 1066 -18.17 20.40 -38.40
N LEU A 1067 -17.64 21.21 -37.48
CA LEU A 1067 -18.23 21.45 -36.16
C LEU A 1067 -19.55 22.22 -36.24
N SER A 1068 -19.61 23.27 -37.08
CA SER A 1068 -20.85 24.03 -37.29
C SER A 1068 -21.96 23.17 -37.91
N ALA A 1069 -21.63 22.34 -38.90
CA ALA A 1069 -22.59 21.38 -39.46
C ALA A 1069 -23.11 20.38 -38.41
N GLY A 1070 -22.21 19.81 -37.60
CA GLY A 1070 -22.58 18.90 -36.50
C GLY A 1070 -23.48 19.58 -35.47
N LEU A 1071 -23.13 20.80 -35.07
CA LEU A 1071 -23.87 21.58 -34.08
C LEU A 1071 -25.28 21.93 -34.57
N VAL A 1072 -25.44 22.35 -35.83
CA VAL A 1072 -26.76 22.61 -36.44
C VAL A 1072 -27.65 21.37 -36.37
N LEU A 1073 -27.11 20.19 -36.73
CA LEU A 1073 -27.86 18.93 -36.66
C LEU A 1073 -28.25 18.57 -35.22
N THR A 1074 -27.34 18.76 -34.24
CA THR A 1074 -27.67 18.49 -32.82
C THR A 1074 -28.73 19.44 -32.27
N CYS A 1075 -28.65 20.74 -32.57
CA CYS A 1075 -29.66 21.70 -32.13
C CYS A 1075 -31.02 21.42 -32.77
N GLU A 1076 -31.04 21.10 -34.06
CA GLU A 1076 -32.26 20.75 -34.78
C GLU A 1076 -32.93 19.49 -34.20
N ARG A 1077 -32.14 18.50 -33.79
CA ARG A 1077 -32.65 17.30 -33.10
C ARG A 1077 -33.40 17.65 -31.82
N ILE A 1078 -32.82 18.48 -30.96
CA ILE A 1078 -33.47 18.91 -29.70
C ILE A 1078 -34.78 19.65 -30.00
N VAL A 1079 -34.77 20.54 -31.00
CA VAL A 1079 -35.97 21.31 -31.37
C VAL A 1079 -37.07 20.43 -31.98
N ARG A 1080 -36.70 19.33 -32.66
CA ARG A 1080 -37.65 18.38 -33.27
C ARG A 1080 -38.16 17.31 -32.32
N ALA A 1081 -37.43 17.01 -31.25
CA ALA A 1081 -37.88 16.11 -30.19
C ALA A 1081 -39.11 16.74 -29.51
N LYS A 1082 -40.31 16.25 -29.86
CA LYS A 1082 -41.52 16.71 -29.19
C LYS A 1082 -41.43 16.35 -27.71
N PRO A 1083 -41.69 17.30 -26.77
CA PRO A 1083 -41.83 16.93 -25.37
C PRO A 1083 -42.99 15.95 -25.26
N SER A 1084 -42.71 14.75 -24.73
CA SER A 1084 -43.72 13.73 -24.43
C SER A 1084 -44.57 14.11 -23.24
#